data_AF-A0A963BYU6-F1
#
_entry.id   AF-A0A963BYU6-F1
#
_cell.length_a   1.000
_cell.length_b   1.000
_cell.length_c   1.000
_cell.angle_alpha   90.00
_cell.angle_beta   90.00
_cell.angle_gamma   90.00
#
_symmetry.space_group_name_H-M   'P 1'
#
loop_
_entity.id
_entity.type
_entity.pdbx_description
1 polymer ?
#
loop_
_entity_poly.entity_id
_entity_poly.type
_entity_poly.pdbx_seq_one_letter_code
_entity_poly.pdbx_strand_id
1 'polypeptide(L)'
;MRLGTVRRLAACLPGLALAAGIAAVTPAAEAASLFRGLLGPDAVVPFPIDRLLVRIGQELAPDAPFGGLPLVLIPLGRSLQRHAAGDADYFRFPRVVVAVTGEPRDTSAPLLRDRLYLGYHEKAAVLEVISYDPAAGRFVFEVVDDYRAGGKARLRRGNRSLCVACHQNDAPLFPRQTWDETSANRSVAALLGLTGRDYYGLDWRRGVDVANAIDDATDRANLLSVAQRLWQTGCGPGAAGRACRAELWWLALRGRFTGLPPQDAEFETPALAPLQQWWRGLQGGLAVPNPDIPNRLPFSALPAEALAHLDASALRRAADVGAPFDALALREPLEHWQVSAPGALARAVAAVGAFLSDADVRALAARTRGGTAEVESEALRCDRQSRGAREDLRCWSGTTLRMTARRTGDRLWVDRLVLPGGMVRYGLAFAADGDDFVAEGVPARTGSGFSLQRLHLAGARLEWSLVDDLAPLAASIRALAVDDGRDAARALSQGVLNRRELLATLLEATDLPAPVAASVAQQPANAPVGRAEPTAPDLVVFFRRCGGCHSDADAYPPDFLHGRETRVRSRLDTCAPRIWQRLQAWGQAPSARAKTPMPPPASAQSGGFAASAELAEMRRFLAARLRAGGQPPEQLDTIAYADLPACASYRP
;
A
#
# COMPACT_ATOMS: atom_id res chain seq x y z
N MET A 1 -80.96 -8.70 27.37
CA MET A 1 -82.08 -7.86 26.92
C MET A 1 -81.55 -6.90 25.84
N ARG A 2 -82.23 -6.84 24.68
CA ARG A 2 -82.00 -5.99 23.49
C ARG A 2 -80.87 -6.34 22.50
N LEU A 3 -81.28 -7.17 21.54
CA LEU A 3 -81.15 -7.10 20.07
C LEU A 3 -80.52 -5.85 19.42
N GLY A 4 -79.80 -6.07 18.31
CA GLY A 4 -79.48 -5.02 17.32
C GLY A 4 -78.53 -5.43 16.18
N THR A 5 -79.03 -6.18 15.20
CA THR A 5 -78.41 -6.53 13.91
C THR A 5 -78.17 -5.31 13.00
N VAL A 6 -77.01 -5.21 12.34
CA VAL A 6 -76.91 -4.76 10.92
C VAL A 6 -75.69 -5.44 10.24
N ARG A 7 -75.98 -6.21 9.19
CA ARG A 7 -75.03 -6.67 8.16
C ARG A 7 -75.02 -5.63 7.03
N ARG A 8 -73.85 -5.26 6.48
CA ARG A 8 -73.61 -5.11 5.03
C ARG A 8 -72.17 -4.67 4.68
N LEU A 9 -71.60 -5.44 3.75
CA LEU A 9 -70.74 -5.06 2.61
C LEU A 9 -69.42 -4.32 2.89
N ALA A 10 -68.31 -5.05 2.74
CA ALA A 10 -67.03 -4.48 2.31
C ALA A 10 -66.52 -5.28 1.11
N ALA A 11 -66.41 -4.58 -0.01
CA ALA A 11 -65.95 -5.08 -1.30
C ALA A 11 -64.43 -5.24 -1.35
N CYS A 12 -63.97 -6.13 -2.23
CA CYS A 12 -62.59 -6.37 -2.60
C CYS A 12 -61.85 -5.10 -3.07
N LEU A 13 -60.67 -4.87 -2.50
CA LEU A 13 -59.54 -4.18 -3.12
C LEU A 13 -58.25 -4.85 -2.61
N PRO A 14 -57.41 -5.48 -3.46
CA PRO A 14 -56.08 -5.90 -3.05
C PRO A 14 -55.14 -4.71 -3.17
N GLY A 15 -54.71 -4.16 -2.03
CA GLY A 15 -53.60 -3.22 -1.96
C GLY A 15 -52.29 -3.96 -2.18
N LEU A 16 -51.59 -3.64 -3.27
CA LEU A 16 -50.17 -3.97 -3.45
C LEU A 16 -49.37 -3.30 -2.33
N ALA A 17 -48.87 -4.10 -1.38
CA ALA A 17 -47.74 -3.70 -0.55
C ALA A 17 -46.45 -4.06 -1.30
N LEU A 18 -45.82 -3.08 -1.93
CA LEU A 18 -44.41 -3.17 -2.32
C LEU A 18 -43.58 -3.30 -1.03
N ALA A 19 -43.22 -4.52 -0.67
CA ALA A 19 -42.16 -4.76 0.30
C ALA A 19 -40.82 -4.47 -0.41
N ALA A 20 -40.38 -3.21 -0.33
CA ALA A 20 -38.99 -2.85 -0.63
C ALA A 20 -38.10 -3.57 0.39
N GLY A 21 -37.52 -4.70 -0.02
CA GLY A 21 -36.48 -5.38 0.72
C GLY A 21 -35.24 -4.51 0.75
N ILE A 22 -35.14 -3.62 1.75
CA ILE A 22 -33.87 -3.07 2.18
C ILE A 22 -33.10 -4.24 2.77
N ALA A 23 -32.24 -4.85 1.97
CA ALA A 23 -31.21 -5.73 2.49
C ALA A 23 -30.42 -4.92 3.52
N ALA A 24 -30.63 -5.23 4.80
CA ALA A 24 -29.80 -4.72 5.86
C ALA A 24 -28.37 -5.14 5.55
N VAL A 25 -27.54 -4.16 5.17
CA VAL A 25 -26.10 -4.32 5.05
C VAL A 25 -25.60 -4.68 6.44
N THR A 26 -25.34 -5.97 6.65
CA THR A 26 -24.60 -6.45 7.81
C THR A 26 -23.24 -5.76 7.83
N PRO A 27 -22.78 -5.22 8.98
CA PRO A 27 -21.44 -4.67 9.06
C PRO A 27 -20.44 -5.80 8.73
N ALA A 28 -19.57 -5.55 7.74
CA ALA A 28 -18.55 -6.49 7.32
C ALA A 28 -17.76 -7.00 8.55
N ALA A 29 -17.71 -8.31 8.72
CA ALA A 29 -16.94 -8.98 9.77
C ALA A 29 -15.50 -8.43 9.82
N GLU A 30 -15.00 -8.14 11.02
CA GLU A 30 -13.69 -7.50 11.20
C GLU A 30 -12.58 -8.42 10.71
N ALA A 31 -12.10 -8.15 9.51
CA ALA A 31 -11.09 -8.94 8.86
C ALA A 31 -9.70 -8.70 9.49
N ALA A 32 -8.97 -9.81 9.72
CA ALA A 32 -7.61 -9.77 10.23
C ALA A 32 -6.70 -9.24 9.12
N SER A 33 -6.06 -8.10 9.39
CA SER A 33 -4.98 -7.57 8.57
C SER A 33 -3.88 -8.61 8.37
N LEU A 34 -3.06 -8.48 7.33
CA LEU A 34 -1.89 -9.35 7.16
C LEU A 34 -0.98 -9.37 8.40
N PHE A 35 -0.82 -8.25 9.09
CA PHE A 35 -0.09 -8.19 10.35
C PHE A 35 -0.72 -9.03 11.47
N ARG A 36 -2.05 -8.93 11.65
CA ARG A 36 -2.78 -9.79 12.60
C ARG A 36 -2.67 -11.27 12.22
N GLY A 37 -2.79 -11.57 10.93
CA GLY A 37 -2.64 -12.91 10.39
C GLY A 37 -1.24 -13.49 10.64
N LEU A 38 -0.19 -12.66 10.51
CA LEU A 38 1.17 -13.03 10.86
C LEU A 38 1.29 -13.39 12.34
N LEU A 39 0.72 -12.60 13.24
CA LEU A 39 0.82 -12.88 14.67
C LEU A 39 0.05 -14.17 15.02
N GLY A 40 -1.17 -14.33 14.52
CA GLY A 40 -2.10 -15.36 14.98
C GLY A 40 -3.00 -14.86 16.12
N PRO A 41 -4.03 -15.61 16.52
CA PRO A 41 -5.11 -15.13 17.39
C PRO A 41 -4.67 -14.77 18.82
N ASP A 42 -3.70 -15.50 19.37
CA ASP A 42 -3.26 -15.37 20.77
C ASP A 42 -1.82 -14.86 20.92
N ALA A 43 -1.18 -14.46 19.82
CA ALA A 43 0.23 -14.14 19.83
C ALA A 43 0.51 -12.72 20.34
N VAL A 44 1.49 -12.63 21.25
CA VAL A 44 2.06 -11.37 21.71
C VAL A 44 2.94 -10.80 20.58
N VAL A 45 2.84 -9.48 20.36
CA VAL A 45 3.71 -8.78 19.41
C VAL A 45 5.16 -8.92 19.88
N PRO A 46 6.08 -9.53 19.10
CA PRO A 46 7.46 -9.73 19.52
C PRO A 46 8.16 -8.40 19.89
N PHE A 47 8.90 -8.40 21.00
CA PHE A 47 9.70 -7.28 21.46
C PHE A 47 11.14 -7.76 21.76
N PRO A 48 12.20 -6.98 21.46
CA PRO A 48 12.18 -5.66 20.81
C PRO A 48 11.86 -5.74 19.31
N ILE A 49 11.89 -4.59 18.63
CA ILE A 49 11.54 -4.49 17.21
C ILE A 49 12.36 -5.44 16.32
N ASP A 50 13.62 -5.69 16.64
CA ASP A 50 14.47 -6.65 15.94
C ASP A 50 13.85 -8.06 15.90
N ARG A 51 13.24 -8.51 17.00
CA ARG A 51 12.54 -9.80 17.07
C ARG A 51 11.30 -9.84 16.19
N LEU A 52 10.58 -8.72 16.08
CA LEU A 52 9.46 -8.60 15.17
C LEU A 52 9.93 -8.65 13.71
N LEU A 53 11.03 -7.96 13.38
CA LEU A 53 11.59 -7.98 12.03
C LEU A 53 12.11 -9.36 11.64
N VAL A 54 12.75 -10.09 12.55
CA VAL A 54 13.14 -11.49 12.33
C VAL A 54 11.92 -12.36 12.03
N ARG A 55 10.83 -12.18 12.78
CA ARG A 55 9.58 -12.93 12.53
C ARG A 55 8.99 -12.62 11.16
N ILE A 56 8.98 -11.36 10.73
CA ILE A 56 8.53 -10.98 9.39
C ILE A 56 9.44 -11.58 8.33
N GLY A 57 10.77 -11.49 8.51
CA GLY A 57 11.76 -12.01 7.57
C GLY A 57 11.67 -13.52 7.32
N GLN A 58 11.12 -14.30 8.26
CA GLN A 58 10.87 -15.74 8.08
C GLN A 58 9.86 -16.05 6.96
N GLU A 59 8.96 -15.11 6.66
CA GLU A 59 7.96 -15.23 5.59
C GLU A 59 8.50 -14.80 4.21
N LEU A 60 9.69 -14.18 4.17
CA LEU A 60 10.26 -13.57 2.97
C LEU A 60 11.26 -14.49 2.27
N ALA A 61 11.41 -14.30 0.96
CA ALA A 61 12.47 -14.92 0.19
C ALA A 61 13.85 -14.42 0.67
N PRO A 62 14.85 -15.30 0.81
CA PRO A 62 16.12 -14.99 1.48
C PRO A 62 17.01 -13.99 0.72
N ASP A 63 16.87 -13.90 -0.61
CA ASP A 63 17.78 -13.14 -1.48
C ASP A 63 17.27 -11.71 -1.78
N ALA A 64 16.26 -11.24 -1.06
CA ALA A 64 15.72 -9.90 -1.28
C ALA A 64 16.74 -8.82 -0.87
N PRO A 65 16.87 -7.71 -1.63
CA PRO A 65 17.64 -6.55 -1.20
C PRO A 65 17.25 -6.11 0.21
N PHE A 66 18.24 -5.83 1.06
CA PHE A 66 18.04 -5.50 2.49
C PHE A 66 17.27 -6.57 3.29
N GLY A 67 17.33 -7.85 2.85
CA GLY A 67 16.51 -8.92 3.43
C GLY A 67 15.01 -8.73 3.24
N GLY A 68 14.61 -7.86 2.29
CA GLY A 68 13.21 -7.51 2.05
C GLY A 68 12.61 -6.57 3.09
N LEU A 69 13.42 -5.98 3.97
CA LEU A 69 13.02 -5.12 5.08
C LEU A 69 13.83 -3.82 5.11
N PRO A 70 13.79 -2.98 4.05
CA PRO A 70 14.43 -1.67 4.08
C PRO A 70 13.94 -0.85 5.29
N LEU A 71 14.89 -0.23 6.00
CA LEU A 71 14.60 0.57 7.18
C LEU A 71 15.35 1.89 7.21
N VAL A 72 14.75 2.89 7.84
CA VAL A 72 15.37 4.18 8.09
C VAL A 72 15.12 4.65 9.52
N LEU A 73 16.06 5.42 10.07
CA LEU A 73 15.87 6.18 11.31
C LEU A 73 15.49 7.63 10.97
N ILE A 74 14.49 8.17 11.66
CA ILE A 74 13.95 9.52 11.42
C ILE A 74 13.94 10.30 12.74
N PRO A 75 14.97 11.11 13.03
CA PRO A 75 15.03 11.94 14.24
C PRO A 75 14.00 13.07 14.24
N LEU A 76 13.94 13.82 13.14
CA LEU A 76 13.13 15.03 12.98
C LEU A 76 12.00 14.80 11.96
N GLY A 77 11.15 13.81 12.24
CA GLY A 77 10.10 13.35 11.33
C GLY A 77 8.78 14.13 11.41
N ARG A 78 7.84 13.73 10.55
CA ARG A 78 6.51 14.38 10.42
C ARG A 78 5.37 13.60 11.08
N SER A 79 5.69 12.48 11.73
CA SER A 79 4.70 11.61 12.37
C SER A 79 3.99 12.27 13.55
N LEU A 80 2.92 11.63 14.02
CA LEU A 80 2.18 12.09 15.21
C LEU A 80 3.07 12.09 16.46
N GLN A 81 3.95 11.08 16.60
CA GLN A 81 4.84 10.90 17.75
C GLN A 81 6.14 11.71 17.65
N ARG A 82 6.29 12.60 16.65
CA ARG A 82 7.54 13.35 16.42
C ARG A 82 8.05 14.13 17.63
N HIS A 83 7.19 14.49 18.58
CA HIS A 83 7.58 15.22 19.79
C HIS A 83 7.78 14.30 21.02
N ALA A 84 7.64 12.99 20.88
CA ALA A 84 7.70 12.06 22.02
C ALA A 84 9.11 11.98 22.64
N ALA A 85 10.16 12.20 21.85
CA ALA A 85 11.53 12.32 22.35
C ALA A 85 11.78 13.59 23.17
N GLY A 86 10.91 14.61 23.09
CA GLY A 86 11.17 15.94 23.62
C GLY A 86 12.11 16.76 22.73
N ASP A 87 12.41 17.99 23.14
CA ASP A 87 13.08 18.97 22.27
C ASP A 87 14.61 18.78 22.14
N ALA A 88 15.20 17.90 22.95
CA ALA A 88 16.65 17.67 23.00
C ALA A 88 17.09 16.28 22.50
N ASP A 89 16.21 15.26 22.58
CA ASP A 89 16.62 13.87 22.42
C ASP A 89 16.20 13.24 21.07
N TYR A 90 15.85 14.04 20.05
CA TYR A 90 15.43 13.55 18.73
C TYR A 90 16.39 12.51 18.12
N PHE A 91 17.70 12.77 18.23
CA PHE A 91 18.74 11.86 17.70
C PHE A 91 19.00 10.67 18.62
N ARG A 92 18.75 10.80 19.92
CA ARG A 92 18.88 9.69 20.87
C ARG A 92 17.73 8.70 20.73
N PHE A 93 16.54 9.17 20.39
CA PHE A 93 15.33 8.36 20.24
C PHE A 93 14.64 8.61 18.89
N PRO A 94 15.31 8.32 17.76
CA PRO A 94 14.71 8.51 16.45
C PRO A 94 13.58 7.50 16.23
N ARG A 95 12.64 7.87 15.37
CA ARG A 95 11.61 6.93 14.90
C ARG A 95 12.23 5.93 13.92
N VAL A 96 11.93 4.66 14.09
CA VAL A 96 12.24 3.61 13.12
C VAL A 96 11.08 3.50 12.13
N VAL A 97 11.37 3.49 10.83
CA VAL A 97 10.39 3.15 9.79
C VAL A 97 10.90 1.97 8.99
N VAL A 98 10.02 0.99 8.75
CA VAL A 98 10.30 -0.22 7.97
C VAL A 98 9.18 -0.42 6.95
N ALA A 99 9.53 -0.80 5.73
CA ALA A 99 8.59 -1.33 4.73
C ALA A 99 8.95 -2.77 4.40
N VAL A 100 7.96 -3.59 4.06
CA VAL A 100 8.21 -4.93 3.53
C VAL A 100 8.25 -4.89 2.00
N THR A 101 9.41 -5.18 1.42
CA THR A 101 9.65 -5.19 -0.03
C THR A 101 10.00 -6.56 -0.58
N GLY A 102 10.33 -7.52 0.29
CA GLY A 102 10.66 -8.88 -0.09
C GLY A 102 9.44 -9.66 -0.60
N GLU A 103 9.64 -10.46 -1.64
CA GLU A 103 8.68 -11.47 -2.08
C GLU A 103 8.45 -12.52 -0.99
N PRO A 104 7.25 -13.14 -0.91
CA PRO A 104 7.02 -14.26 -0.01
C PRO A 104 7.93 -15.44 -0.37
N ARG A 105 8.30 -16.20 0.66
CA ARG A 105 9.17 -17.38 0.52
C ARG A 105 8.55 -18.45 -0.38
N ASP A 106 7.25 -18.67 -0.26
CA ASP A 106 6.47 -19.62 -1.04
C ASP A 106 5.01 -19.16 -1.20
N THR A 107 4.17 -19.97 -1.84
CA THR A 107 2.76 -19.63 -2.10
C THR A 107 1.89 -19.63 -0.85
N SER A 108 2.28 -20.33 0.22
CA SER A 108 1.54 -20.41 1.48
C SER A 108 1.82 -19.20 2.38
N ALA A 109 3.00 -18.60 2.26
CA ALA A 109 3.37 -17.40 2.97
C ALA A 109 2.48 -16.19 2.59
N PRO A 110 2.20 -15.29 3.55
CA PRO A 110 1.44 -14.08 3.26
C PRO A 110 2.21 -13.17 2.29
N LEU A 111 1.50 -12.57 1.33
CA LEU A 111 2.08 -11.56 0.45
C LEU A 111 2.21 -10.23 1.21
N LEU A 112 3.32 -10.06 1.94
CA LEU A 112 3.60 -8.86 2.73
C LEU A 112 4.23 -7.73 1.90
N ARG A 113 4.83 -8.05 0.75
CA ARG A 113 5.41 -7.09 -0.19
C ARG A 113 4.44 -5.96 -0.51
N ASP A 114 4.89 -4.73 -0.29
CA ASP A 114 4.16 -3.48 -0.52
C ASP A 114 2.85 -3.38 0.28
N ARG A 115 2.70 -4.21 1.33
CA ARG A 115 1.45 -4.38 2.08
C ARG A 115 1.60 -4.28 3.59
N LEU A 116 2.82 -4.19 4.10
CA LEU A 116 3.09 -4.04 5.53
C LEU A 116 4.17 -2.99 5.76
N TYR A 117 3.85 -2.03 6.64
CA TYR A 117 4.73 -0.94 7.02
C TYR A 117 4.66 -0.74 8.53
N LEU A 118 5.81 -0.44 9.13
CA LEU A 118 5.96 -0.29 10.57
C LEU A 118 6.57 1.08 10.90
N GLY A 119 6.09 1.69 11.97
CA GLY A 119 6.64 2.91 12.55
C GLY A 119 6.80 2.77 14.05
N TYR A 120 8.03 2.63 14.55
CA TYR A 120 8.29 2.46 15.98
C TYR A 120 8.96 3.68 16.60
N HIS A 121 8.49 4.08 17.77
CA HIS A 121 9.08 5.17 18.54
C HIS A 121 9.25 4.80 20.02
N GLU A 122 10.52 4.72 20.48
CA GLU A 122 10.89 4.26 21.84
C GLU A 122 10.16 5.03 22.95
N LYS A 123 10.27 6.36 22.92
CA LYS A 123 9.74 7.22 23.97
C LYS A 123 8.22 7.32 23.98
N ALA A 124 7.57 7.01 22.86
CA ALA A 124 6.13 6.89 22.81
C ALA A 124 5.66 5.50 23.29
N ALA A 125 6.55 4.50 23.37
CA ALA A 125 6.22 3.09 23.59
C ALA A 125 5.12 2.61 22.62
N VAL A 126 5.21 3.03 21.35
CA VAL A 126 4.21 2.79 20.31
C VAL A 126 4.87 2.22 19.06
N LEU A 127 4.24 1.19 18.51
CA LEU A 127 4.46 0.70 17.15
C LEU A 127 3.19 0.95 16.33
N GLU A 128 3.28 1.81 15.33
CA GLU A 128 2.25 2.02 14.31
C GLU A 128 2.42 0.99 13.18
N VAL A 129 1.31 0.44 12.71
CA VAL A 129 1.26 -0.58 11.68
C VAL A 129 0.28 -0.17 10.61
N ILE A 130 0.75 -0.13 9.36
CA ILE A 130 -0.12 -0.02 8.18
C ILE A 130 -0.05 -1.37 7.48
N SER A 131 -1.17 -2.09 7.48
CA SER A 131 -1.23 -3.44 6.94
C SER A 131 -2.38 -3.56 5.96
N TYR A 132 -2.18 -4.26 4.85
CA TYR A 132 -3.27 -4.60 3.95
C TYR A 132 -4.21 -5.62 4.60
N ASP A 133 -5.50 -5.48 4.34
CA ASP A 133 -6.55 -6.41 4.71
C ASP A 133 -7.12 -7.05 3.43
N PRO A 134 -6.75 -8.31 3.12
CA PRO A 134 -7.18 -8.97 1.90
C PRO A 134 -8.69 -9.23 1.81
N ALA A 135 -9.40 -9.28 2.94
CA ALA A 135 -10.84 -9.50 2.92
C ALA A 135 -11.62 -8.19 2.81
N ALA A 136 -11.05 -7.07 3.28
CA ALA A 136 -11.61 -5.73 3.07
C ALA A 136 -11.14 -5.06 1.76
N GLY A 137 -10.07 -5.56 1.14
CA GLY A 137 -9.51 -5.00 -0.10
C GLY A 137 -8.82 -3.65 0.09
N ARG A 138 -8.39 -3.30 1.29
CA ARG A 138 -7.81 -1.98 1.62
C ARG A 138 -6.76 -2.08 2.72
N PHE A 139 -6.00 -1.01 2.93
CA PHE A 139 -5.16 -0.91 4.11
C PHE A 139 -5.98 -0.60 5.36
N VAL A 140 -5.43 -1.05 6.48
CA VAL A 140 -5.90 -0.76 7.81
C VAL A 140 -4.76 -0.17 8.63
N PHE A 141 -5.13 0.71 9.56
CA PHE A 141 -4.19 1.37 10.46
C PHE A 141 -4.37 0.77 11.85
N GLU A 142 -3.27 0.32 12.43
CA GLU A 142 -3.24 -0.34 13.73
C GLU A 142 -2.12 0.24 14.58
N VAL A 143 -2.29 0.16 15.89
CA VAL A 143 -1.36 0.69 16.88
C VAL A 143 -1.13 -0.39 17.92
N VAL A 144 0.14 -0.64 18.25
CA VAL A 144 0.54 -1.43 19.41
C VAL A 144 0.98 -0.47 20.51
N ASP A 145 0.16 -0.37 21.56
CA ASP A 145 0.48 0.42 22.75
C ASP A 145 1.37 -0.34 23.73
N ASP A 146 2.04 0.37 24.63
CA ASP A 146 2.95 -0.16 25.66
C ASP A 146 4.03 -1.10 25.10
N TYR A 147 4.49 -0.82 23.87
CA TYR A 147 5.54 -1.54 23.16
C TYR A 147 6.92 -1.08 23.64
N ARG A 148 7.34 -1.57 24.80
CA ARG A 148 8.61 -1.24 25.48
C ARG A 148 9.07 -2.40 26.36
N ALA A 149 10.31 -2.31 26.86
CA ALA A 149 10.84 -3.28 27.81
C ALA A 149 9.97 -3.37 29.08
N GLY A 150 9.56 -4.58 29.44
CA GLY A 150 8.64 -4.85 30.56
C GLY A 150 7.19 -4.38 30.34
N GLY A 151 6.85 -3.86 29.15
CA GLY A 151 5.50 -3.44 28.79
C GLY A 151 4.61 -4.61 28.38
N LYS A 152 3.30 -4.36 28.33
CA LYS A 152 2.28 -5.29 27.86
C LYS A 152 1.74 -4.79 26.51
N ALA A 153 2.43 -5.18 25.44
CA ALA A 153 2.08 -4.80 24.07
C ALA A 153 0.60 -5.11 23.76
N ARG A 154 -0.16 -4.10 23.33
CA ARG A 154 -1.58 -4.24 23.01
C ARG A 154 -1.88 -3.74 21.60
N LEU A 155 -2.19 -4.66 20.70
CA LEU A 155 -2.60 -4.34 19.32
C LEU A 155 -4.08 -3.91 19.27
N ARG A 156 -4.33 -2.70 18.78
CA ARG A 156 -5.67 -2.16 18.53
C ARG A 156 -5.76 -1.52 17.14
N ARG A 157 -6.99 -1.30 16.67
CA ARG A 157 -7.23 -0.44 15.50
C ARG A 157 -6.89 1.01 15.87
N GLY A 158 -6.27 1.72 14.93
CA GLY A 158 -6.10 3.17 15.01
C GLY A 158 -7.39 3.90 14.70
N ASN A 159 -7.51 5.15 15.16
CA ASN A 159 -8.62 6.01 14.76
C ASN A 159 -8.50 6.32 13.27
N ARG A 160 -9.37 5.71 12.46
CA ARG A 160 -9.34 5.84 11.01
C ARG A 160 -9.48 7.28 10.53
N SER A 161 -10.36 8.07 11.14
CA SER A 161 -10.54 9.49 10.77
C SER A 161 -9.27 10.31 10.99
N LEU A 162 -8.50 9.98 12.03
CA LEU A 162 -7.18 10.55 12.27
C LEU A 162 -6.18 10.09 11.20
N CYS A 163 -6.10 8.79 10.93
CA CYS A 163 -5.11 8.24 10.01
C CYS A 163 -5.27 8.77 8.59
N VAL A 164 -6.50 8.81 8.05
CA VAL A 164 -6.74 9.22 6.65
C VAL A 164 -6.58 10.72 6.41
N ALA A 165 -6.51 11.54 7.46
CA ALA A 165 -6.17 12.97 7.31
C ALA A 165 -4.74 13.15 6.76
N CYS A 166 -3.81 12.29 7.18
CA CYS A 166 -2.47 12.18 6.58
C CYS A 166 -2.50 11.21 5.40
N HIS A 167 -3.00 9.99 5.59
CA HIS A 167 -3.07 8.92 4.59
C HIS A 167 -4.29 9.06 3.66
N GLN A 168 -4.28 10.13 2.86
CA GLN A 168 -5.41 10.58 2.02
C GLN A 168 -5.89 9.51 1.02
N ASN A 169 -5.00 8.60 0.63
CA ASN A 169 -5.29 7.50 -0.30
C ASN A 169 -5.75 6.22 0.39
N ASP A 170 -5.93 6.25 1.72
CA ASP A 170 -6.16 5.08 2.54
C ASP A 170 -5.04 4.02 2.41
N ALA A 171 -3.80 4.49 2.29
CA ALA A 171 -2.60 3.70 2.02
C ALA A 171 -1.36 4.39 2.60
N PRO A 172 -0.19 3.72 2.67
CA PRO A 172 1.07 4.31 3.12
C PRO A 172 1.45 5.58 2.32
N LEU A 173 2.19 6.48 2.96
CA LEU A 173 2.69 7.73 2.37
C LEU A 173 4.08 8.00 2.92
N PHE A 174 5.01 8.47 2.08
CA PHE A 174 6.35 8.89 2.51
C PHE A 174 6.89 10.02 1.63
N PRO A 175 7.95 10.71 2.06
CA PRO A 175 8.63 11.67 1.20
C PRO A 175 9.27 11.01 0.00
N ARG A 176 9.14 11.69 -1.16
CA ARG A 176 9.90 11.33 -2.37
C ARG A 176 11.39 11.30 -2.10
N GLN A 177 12.12 10.57 -2.93
CA GLN A 177 13.58 10.62 -3.00
C GLN A 177 14.11 12.07 -2.96
N THR A 178 15.17 12.36 -2.21
CA THR A 178 16.09 11.47 -1.46
C THR A 178 15.68 11.15 -0.02
N TRP A 179 14.58 11.73 0.47
CA TRP A 179 14.10 11.64 1.85
C TRP A 179 15.14 12.03 2.93
N ASP A 180 15.50 13.31 2.93
CA ASP A 180 16.62 13.86 3.72
C ASP A 180 16.39 13.97 5.24
N GLU A 181 15.21 13.62 5.72
CA GLU A 181 14.91 13.52 7.15
C GLU A 181 15.43 12.22 7.78
N THR A 182 15.92 11.30 6.96
CA THR A 182 16.28 9.93 7.37
C THR A 182 17.77 9.74 7.58
N SER A 183 18.14 8.59 8.16
CA SER A 183 19.50 8.08 8.21
C SER A 183 20.16 7.85 6.84
N ALA A 184 19.42 7.91 5.72
CA ALA A 184 20.00 7.90 4.39
C ALA A 184 20.75 9.20 4.06
N ASN A 185 20.40 10.30 4.73
CA ASN A 185 21.12 11.56 4.62
C ASN A 185 22.41 11.52 5.46
N ARG A 186 23.55 11.87 4.85
CA ARG A 186 24.87 11.83 5.50
C ARG A 186 24.93 12.66 6.79
N SER A 187 24.35 13.86 6.80
CA SER A 187 24.39 14.74 7.97
C SER A 187 23.54 14.19 9.12
N VAL A 188 22.37 13.64 8.80
CA VAL A 188 21.51 12.96 9.79
C VAL A 188 22.21 11.71 10.33
N ALA A 189 22.82 10.90 9.47
CA ALA A 189 23.57 9.71 9.87
C ALA A 189 24.79 10.03 10.76
N ALA A 190 25.48 11.13 10.49
CA ALA A 190 26.60 11.61 11.31
C ALA A 190 26.12 11.97 12.71
N LEU A 191 25.05 12.77 12.83
CA LEU A 191 24.45 13.16 14.11
C LEU A 191 23.92 11.95 14.90
N LEU A 192 23.27 11.00 14.21
CA LEU A 192 22.87 9.71 14.81
C LEU A 192 24.08 8.94 15.33
N GLY A 193 25.20 8.96 14.60
CA GLY A 193 26.44 8.29 14.97
C GLY A 193 27.11 8.87 16.23
N LEU A 194 27.01 10.18 16.45
CA LEU A 194 27.56 10.85 17.63
C LEU A 194 26.89 10.41 18.95
N THR A 195 25.69 9.86 18.89
CA THR A 195 24.98 9.37 20.08
C THR A 195 25.60 8.09 20.68
N GLY A 196 26.38 7.34 19.89
CA GLY A 196 26.93 6.04 20.28
C GLY A 196 25.92 4.91 20.48
N ARG A 197 24.64 5.09 20.10
CA ARG A 197 23.60 4.05 20.25
C ARG A 197 23.69 2.97 19.17
N ASP A 198 23.29 1.76 19.54
CA ASP A 198 23.16 0.60 18.66
C ASP A 198 21.81 0.55 17.92
N TYR A 199 20.83 1.33 18.36
CA TYR A 199 19.47 1.40 17.84
C TYR A 199 18.85 0.01 17.68
N TYR A 200 18.82 -0.76 18.78
CA TYR A 200 18.23 -2.10 18.85
C TYR A 200 18.94 -3.14 17.96
N GLY A 201 20.20 -2.88 17.58
CA GLY A 201 20.97 -3.74 16.69
C GLY A 201 20.51 -3.70 15.23
N LEU A 202 19.72 -2.69 14.84
CA LEU A 202 19.22 -2.54 13.48
C LEU A 202 20.33 -2.07 12.53
N ASP A 203 20.31 -2.56 11.29
CA ASP A 203 21.24 -2.12 10.25
C ASP A 203 20.76 -0.82 9.57
N TRP A 204 20.96 0.30 10.25
CA TRP A 204 20.45 1.60 9.83
C TRP A 204 21.42 2.45 8.99
N ARG A 205 22.69 2.05 8.88
CA ARG A 205 23.75 2.81 8.19
C ARG A 205 23.77 2.49 6.69
N ARG A 206 22.68 2.85 6.02
CA ARG A 206 22.48 2.63 4.58
C ARG A 206 22.27 3.96 3.84
N GLY A 207 22.43 3.93 2.52
CA GLY A 207 22.34 5.11 1.68
C GLY A 207 20.91 5.42 1.23
N VAL A 208 20.81 6.25 0.18
CA VAL A 208 19.55 6.64 -0.45
C VAL A 208 18.80 5.45 -1.08
N ASP A 209 19.48 4.36 -1.37
CA ASP A 209 18.92 3.12 -1.92
C ASP A 209 17.82 2.52 -1.01
N VAL A 210 17.98 2.62 0.31
CA VAL A 210 16.98 2.11 1.27
C VAL A 210 15.76 3.03 1.35
N ALA A 211 15.96 4.35 1.34
CA ALA A 211 14.86 5.31 1.28
C ALA A 211 14.06 5.15 -0.02
N ASN A 212 14.75 5.01 -1.15
CA ASN A 212 14.16 4.76 -2.45
C ASN A 212 13.35 3.46 -2.48
N ALA A 213 13.84 2.39 -1.86
CA ALA A 213 13.09 1.13 -1.79
C ALA A 213 11.76 1.26 -1.02
N ILE A 214 11.71 2.11 0.01
CA ILE A 214 10.48 2.40 0.75
C ILE A 214 9.52 3.27 -0.10
N ASP A 215 10.05 4.26 -0.81
CA ASP A 215 9.31 5.13 -1.73
C ASP A 215 8.64 4.31 -2.84
N ASP A 216 9.44 3.51 -3.57
CA ASP A 216 8.96 2.64 -4.64
C ASP A 216 7.91 1.61 -4.14
N ALA A 217 8.08 1.09 -2.92
CA ALA A 217 7.10 0.20 -2.31
C ALA A 217 5.77 0.92 -2.05
N THR A 218 5.85 2.19 -1.67
CA THR A 218 4.68 3.01 -1.33
C THR A 218 3.90 3.41 -2.57
N ASP A 219 4.58 3.69 -3.68
CA ASP A 219 3.96 3.83 -5.01
C ASP A 219 3.16 2.59 -5.39
N ARG A 220 3.78 1.41 -5.30
CA ARG A 220 3.12 0.13 -5.61
C ARG A 220 1.95 -0.17 -4.67
N ALA A 221 2.09 0.14 -3.38
CA ALA A 221 1.02 -0.03 -2.39
C ALA A 221 -0.23 0.79 -2.74
N ASN A 222 -0.04 2.03 -3.21
CA ASN A 222 -1.16 2.92 -3.53
C ASN A 222 -1.93 2.45 -4.77
N LEU A 223 -1.27 1.78 -5.72
CA LEU A 223 -1.93 1.17 -6.89
C LEU A 223 -2.85 -0.01 -6.54
N LEU A 224 -2.75 -0.60 -5.34
CA LEU A 224 -3.67 -1.67 -4.91
C LEU A 224 -5.13 -1.18 -4.85
N SER A 225 -5.34 0.08 -4.47
CA SER A 225 -6.68 0.70 -4.47
C SER A 225 -7.23 0.87 -5.90
N VAL A 226 -6.35 1.18 -6.87
CA VAL A 226 -6.68 1.30 -8.28
C VAL A 226 -7.08 -0.06 -8.84
N ALA A 227 -6.30 -1.11 -8.56
CA ALA A 227 -6.61 -2.49 -8.94
C ALA A 227 -7.97 -2.95 -8.39
N GLN A 228 -8.26 -2.68 -7.11
CA GLN A 228 -9.55 -2.99 -6.52
C GLN A 228 -10.71 -2.23 -7.19
N ARG A 229 -10.52 -0.96 -7.54
CA ARG A 229 -11.54 -0.17 -8.24
C ARG A 229 -11.80 -0.68 -9.66
N LEU A 230 -10.74 -1.02 -10.40
CA LEU A 230 -10.83 -1.64 -11.73
C LEU A 230 -11.62 -2.96 -11.67
N TRP A 231 -11.35 -3.78 -10.65
CA TRP A 231 -11.98 -5.08 -10.44
C TRP A 231 -13.46 -4.98 -10.01
N GLN A 232 -13.72 -4.23 -8.95
CA GLN A 232 -15.03 -4.14 -8.28
C GLN A 232 -16.02 -3.26 -9.05
N THR A 233 -15.53 -2.15 -9.61
CA THR A 233 -16.40 -1.18 -10.30
C THR A 233 -16.22 -1.27 -11.81
N GLY A 234 -14.99 -1.32 -12.29
CA GLY A 234 -14.69 -1.24 -13.73
C GLY A 234 -15.34 -2.33 -14.56
N CYS A 235 -15.17 -3.59 -14.16
CA CYS A 235 -15.79 -4.70 -14.89
C CYS A 235 -17.32 -4.80 -14.71
N GLY A 236 -17.90 -4.15 -13.71
CA GLY A 236 -19.34 -4.21 -13.43
C GLY A 236 -19.85 -5.58 -12.93
N PRO A 237 -21.17 -5.71 -12.72
CA PRO A 237 -21.81 -6.94 -12.23
C PRO A 237 -22.04 -8.00 -13.33
N GLY A 238 -22.51 -9.17 -12.91
CA GLY A 238 -23.06 -10.21 -13.79
C GLY A 238 -22.03 -10.97 -14.63
N ALA A 239 -22.51 -11.78 -15.58
CA ALA A 239 -21.68 -12.65 -16.40
C ALA A 239 -20.66 -11.88 -17.26
N ALA A 240 -21.06 -10.75 -17.84
CA ALA A 240 -20.14 -9.88 -18.59
C ALA A 240 -19.00 -9.35 -17.70
N GLY A 241 -19.31 -8.96 -16.45
CA GLY A 241 -18.30 -8.54 -15.49
C GLY A 241 -17.38 -9.68 -15.04
N ARG A 242 -17.89 -10.91 -14.91
CA ARG A 242 -17.05 -12.09 -14.63
C ARG A 242 -16.08 -12.36 -15.77
N ALA A 243 -16.55 -12.32 -17.01
CA ALA A 243 -15.70 -12.48 -18.20
C ALA A 243 -14.63 -11.38 -18.27
N CYS A 244 -14.99 -10.13 -17.98
CA CYS A 244 -14.05 -9.01 -17.87
C CYS A 244 -12.95 -9.26 -16.83
N ARG A 245 -13.33 -9.70 -15.62
CA ARG A 245 -12.36 -10.00 -14.55
C ARG A 245 -11.46 -11.19 -14.88
N ALA A 246 -12.01 -12.22 -15.52
CA ALA A 246 -11.24 -13.36 -16.00
C ALA A 246 -10.18 -12.94 -17.04
N GLU A 247 -10.56 -12.12 -18.02
CA GLU A 247 -9.64 -11.62 -19.04
C GLU A 247 -8.58 -10.69 -18.43
N LEU A 248 -9.00 -9.77 -17.56
CA LEU A 248 -8.09 -8.88 -16.84
C LEU A 248 -7.07 -9.66 -15.99
N TRP A 249 -7.52 -10.72 -15.32
CA TRP A 249 -6.67 -11.61 -14.54
C TRP A 249 -5.71 -12.41 -15.43
N TRP A 250 -6.18 -12.95 -16.54
CA TRP A 250 -5.35 -13.67 -17.50
C TRP A 250 -4.22 -12.80 -18.05
N LEU A 251 -4.54 -11.58 -18.49
CA LEU A 251 -3.55 -10.62 -18.98
C LEU A 251 -2.53 -10.26 -17.89
N ALA A 252 -2.99 -10.10 -16.64
CA ALA A 252 -2.12 -9.84 -15.50
C ALA A 252 -1.17 -11.01 -15.25
N LEU A 253 -1.69 -12.23 -15.15
CA LEU A 253 -0.92 -13.44 -14.91
C LEU A 253 0.11 -13.69 -16.03
N ARG A 254 -0.31 -13.56 -17.29
CA ARG A 254 0.58 -13.70 -18.44
C ARG A 254 1.68 -12.63 -18.44
N GLY A 255 1.35 -11.37 -18.14
CA GLY A 255 2.35 -10.31 -17.99
C GLY A 255 3.39 -10.63 -16.90
N ARG A 256 2.97 -11.27 -15.79
CA ARG A 256 3.90 -11.75 -14.75
C ARG A 256 4.76 -12.92 -15.22
N PHE A 257 4.25 -13.82 -16.05
CA PHE A 257 5.04 -14.89 -16.68
C PHE A 257 6.08 -14.38 -17.68
N THR A 258 5.73 -13.37 -18.48
CA THR A 258 6.59 -12.85 -19.56
C THR A 258 7.54 -11.75 -19.09
N GLY A 259 7.23 -11.11 -17.97
CA GLY A 259 7.91 -9.90 -17.50
C GLY A 259 7.64 -8.69 -18.39
N LEU A 260 6.58 -8.72 -19.21
CA LEU A 260 6.28 -7.71 -20.21
C LEU A 260 4.83 -7.23 -20.10
N PRO A 261 4.58 -5.94 -20.37
CA PRO A 261 3.21 -5.43 -20.47
C PRO A 261 2.49 -6.07 -21.67
N PRO A 262 1.17 -6.33 -21.57
CA PRO A 262 0.38 -6.67 -22.74
C PRO A 262 0.38 -5.53 -23.77
N GLN A 263 0.28 -5.89 -25.04
CA GLN A 263 0.22 -4.96 -26.17
C GLN A 263 -1.21 -4.48 -26.42
N ASP A 264 -1.35 -3.34 -27.09
CA ASP A 264 -2.66 -2.70 -27.28
C ASP A 264 -3.69 -3.59 -28.00
N ALA A 265 -3.25 -4.36 -29.00
CA ALA A 265 -4.10 -5.29 -29.75
C ALA A 265 -4.74 -6.38 -28.86
N GLU A 266 -4.14 -6.67 -27.71
CA GLU A 266 -4.61 -7.69 -26.78
C GLU A 266 -5.77 -7.20 -25.91
N PHE A 267 -6.05 -5.89 -25.94
CA PHE A 267 -7.21 -5.30 -25.28
C PHE A 267 -8.44 -5.21 -26.18
N GLU A 268 -8.32 -5.55 -27.47
CA GLU A 268 -9.41 -5.57 -28.45
C GLU A 268 -10.25 -6.85 -28.33
N THR A 269 -10.74 -7.12 -27.12
CA THR A 269 -11.56 -8.29 -26.78
C THR A 269 -12.91 -7.85 -26.21
N PRO A 270 -14.04 -8.47 -26.63
CA PRO A 270 -15.36 -8.17 -26.08
C PRO A 270 -15.44 -8.30 -24.55
N ALA A 271 -14.59 -9.15 -23.95
CA ALA A 271 -14.56 -9.36 -22.51
C ALA A 271 -14.17 -8.08 -21.73
N LEU A 272 -13.30 -7.23 -22.28
CA LEU A 272 -12.86 -5.99 -21.61
C LEU A 272 -13.74 -4.77 -21.92
N ALA A 273 -14.75 -4.91 -22.78
CA ALA A 273 -15.64 -3.81 -23.14
C ALA A 273 -16.30 -3.12 -21.92
N PRO A 274 -16.78 -3.84 -20.88
CA PRO A 274 -17.33 -3.20 -19.68
C PRO A 274 -16.34 -2.27 -18.98
N LEU A 275 -15.09 -2.74 -18.79
CA LEU A 275 -14.03 -1.96 -18.16
C LEU A 275 -13.72 -0.69 -18.94
N GLN A 276 -13.53 -0.82 -20.25
CA GLN A 276 -13.22 0.34 -21.09
C GLN A 276 -14.39 1.33 -21.13
N GLN A 277 -15.63 0.85 -21.21
CA GLN A 277 -16.82 1.71 -21.22
C GLN A 277 -16.97 2.48 -19.90
N TRP A 278 -16.84 1.79 -18.76
CA TRP A 278 -16.85 2.43 -17.45
C TRP A 278 -15.78 3.52 -17.36
N TRP A 279 -14.56 3.20 -17.80
CA TRP A 279 -13.43 4.12 -17.73
C TRP A 279 -13.62 5.35 -18.64
N ARG A 280 -14.12 5.17 -19.87
CA ARG A 280 -14.49 6.30 -20.76
C ARG A 280 -15.53 7.25 -20.12
N GLY A 281 -16.37 6.73 -19.23
CA GLY A 281 -17.38 7.52 -18.51
C GLY A 281 -16.83 8.35 -17.35
N LEU A 282 -15.58 8.16 -16.93
CA LEU A 282 -14.97 8.93 -15.83
C LEU A 282 -14.55 10.32 -16.32
N GLN A 283 -15.14 11.37 -15.75
CA GLN A 283 -14.72 12.74 -16.02
C GLN A 283 -13.25 12.93 -15.61
N GLY A 284 -12.41 13.30 -16.58
CA GLY A 284 -10.98 13.48 -16.34
C GLY A 284 -10.19 12.18 -16.18
N GLY A 285 -10.78 11.00 -16.42
CA GLY A 285 -10.08 9.70 -16.33
C GLY A 285 -9.96 9.11 -14.92
N LEU A 286 -9.22 8.01 -14.81
CA LEU A 286 -9.03 7.30 -13.54
C LEU A 286 -7.92 7.98 -12.73
N ALA A 287 -8.30 8.65 -11.65
CA ALA A 287 -7.36 9.29 -10.73
C ALA A 287 -6.47 8.26 -10.04
N VAL A 288 -5.15 8.46 -10.11
CA VAL A 288 -4.18 7.64 -9.39
C VAL A 288 -3.80 8.29 -8.07
N PRO A 289 -3.87 7.55 -6.96
CA PRO A 289 -3.57 8.11 -5.65
C PRO A 289 -2.12 8.60 -5.56
N ASN A 290 -1.90 9.74 -4.89
CA ASN A 290 -0.59 10.35 -4.72
C ASN A 290 0.00 10.06 -3.33
N PRO A 291 0.94 9.11 -3.20
CA PRO A 291 1.56 8.81 -1.90
C PRO A 291 2.55 9.87 -1.42
N ASP A 292 2.96 10.77 -2.30
CA ASP A 292 4.16 11.57 -2.12
C ASP A 292 3.93 12.77 -1.23
N ILE A 293 4.81 12.93 -0.25
CA ILE A 293 5.00 14.24 0.39
C ILE A 293 6.33 14.86 -0.07
N PRO A 294 6.45 16.20 -0.13
CA PRO A 294 7.69 16.82 -0.57
C PRO A 294 8.87 16.45 0.32
N ASN A 295 10.04 16.19 -0.25
CA ASN A 295 11.28 16.00 0.51
C ASN A 295 11.58 17.25 1.36
N ARG A 296 12.04 17.06 2.60
CA ARG A 296 12.36 18.13 3.55
C ARG A 296 13.80 17.97 4.00
N LEU A 297 14.53 19.09 4.04
CA LEU A 297 15.88 19.19 4.56
C LEU A 297 15.83 19.86 5.93
N PRO A 298 15.87 19.12 7.06
CA PRO A 298 15.71 19.71 8.39
C PRO A 298 16.74 20.79 8.74
N PHE A 299 17.88 20.76 8.06
CA PHE A 299 19.05 21.59 8.35
C PHE A 299 19.45 22.53 7.21
N SER A 300 18.62 22.72 6.19
CA SER A 300 18.98 23.56 5.04
C SER A 300 19.30 25.02 5.40
N ALA A 301 18.76 25.51 6.51
CA ALA A 301 19.00 26.86 7.01
C ALA A 301 20.22 26.99 7.93
N LEU A 302 20.94 25.90 8.22
CA LEU A 302 22.07 25.89 9.15
C LEU A 302 23.39 25.61 8.39
N PRO A 303 24.46 26.38 8.67
CA PRO A 303 25.78 26.06 8.15
C PRO A 303 26.30 24.77 8.79
N ALA A 304 27.19 24.06 8.09
CA ALA A 304 27.65 22.73 8.50
C ALA A 304 28.33 22.75 9.88
N GLU A 305 29.03 23.84 10.22
CA GLU A 305 29.71 24.05 11.49
C GLU A 305 28.73 24.17 12.66
N ALA A 306 27.53 24.71 12.42
CA ALA A 306 26.49 24.85 13.45
C ALA A 306 25.84 23.52 13.83
N LEU A 307 25.91 22.50 12.95
CA LEU A 307 25.34 21.17 13.24
C LEU A 307 26.02 20.48 14.41
N ALA A 308 27.31 20.76 14.65
CA ALA A 308 28.07 20.21 15.76
C ALA A 308 27.65 20.79 17.14
N HIS A 309 26.91 21.90 17.14
CA HIS A 309 26.59 22.68 18.34
C HIS A 309 25.09 22.98 18.48
N LEU A 310 24.22 22.14 17.92
CA LEU A 310 22.78 22.33 17.99
C LEU A 310 22.28 22.25 19.45
N ASP A 311 21.62 23.32 19.89
CA ASP A 311 20.89 23.33 21.15
C ASP A 311 19.43 22.82 20.97
N ALA A 312 18.72 22.64 22.08
CA ALA A 312 17.33 22.17 22.07
C ALA A 312 16.37 23.15 21.35
N SER A 313 16.68 24.45 21.32
CA SER A 313 15.85 25.45 20.65
C SER A 313 15.99 25.35 19.13
N ALA A 314 17.22 25.18 18.63
CA ALA A 314 17.51 24.96 17.23
C ALA A 314 16.88 23.65 16.74
N LEU A 315 17.00 22.56 17.52
CA LEU A 315 16.36 21.28 17.20
C LEU A 315 14.83 21.38 17.16
N ARG A 316 14.22 22.08 18.12
CA ARG A 316 12.77 22.33 18.12
C ARG A 316 12.31 23.07 16.87
N ARG A 317 13.02 24.12 16.45
CA ARG A 317 12.71 24.84 15.21
C ARG A 317 12.92 23.97 13.97
N ALA A 318 13.99 23.18 13.92
CA ALA A 318 14.23 22.21 12.85
C ALA A 318 13.19 21.08 12.80
N ALA A 319 12.56 20.76 13.93
CA ALA A 319 11.46 19.80 14.02
C ALA A 319 10.10 20.38 13.58
N ASP A 320 9.96 21.71 13.46
CA ASP A 320 8.72 22.30 12.99
C ASP A 320 8.55 22.10 11.47
N VAL A 321 7.35 21.69 11.08
CA VAL A 321 7.03 21.28 9.71
C VAL A 321 6.15 22.34 9.07
N GLY A 322 6.70 23.16 8.17
CA GLY A 322 5.92 24.16 7.44
C GLY A 322 4.83 23.54 6.54
N ALA A 323 3.80 24.32 6.20
CA ALA A 323 2.66 23.85 5.40
C ALA A 323 3.04 23.11 4.11
N PRO A 324 4.04 23.53 3.32
CA PRO A 324 4.42 22.83 2.09
C PRO A 324 4.94 21.40 2.33
N PHE A 325 5.44 21.12 3.54
CA PHE A 325 6.01 19.81 3.92
C PHE A 325 5.09 19.01 4.85
N ASP A 326 3.98 19.59 5.32
CA ASP A 326 3.07 18.95 6.27
C ASP A 326 2.24 17.86 5.55
N ALA A 327 2.24 16.63 6.08
CA ALA A 327 1.52 15.50 5.49
C ALA A 327 -0.01 15.70 5.45
N LEU A 328 -0.51 16.69 6.20
CA LEU A 328 -1.91 17.12 6.20
C LEU A 328 -2.28 18.05 5.04
N ALA A 329 -1.30 18.57 4.30
CA ALA A 329 -1.58 19.38 3.11
C ALA A 329 -2.32 18.53 2.07
N LEU A 330 -3.36 19.10 1.45
CA LEU A 330 -4.12 18.41 0.40
C LEU A 330 -3.20 18.10 -0.77
N ARG A 331 -3.27 16.87 -1.27
CA ARG A 331 -2.51 16.42 -2.44
C ARG A 331 -3.46 16.16 -3.59
N GLU A 332 -3.10 16.68 -4.75
CA GLU A 332 -3.74 16.28 -6.01
C GLU A 332 -3.37 14.82 -6.34
N PRO A 333 -4.22 14.10 -7.09
CA PRO A 333 -3.85 12.82 -7.69
C PRO A 333 -2.51 12.90 -8.41
N LEU A 334 -1.74 11.80 -8.39
CA LEU A 334 -0.41 11.77 -8.99
C LEU A 334 -0.51 12.00 -10.50
N GLU A 335 -1.52 11.38 -11.10
CA GLU A 335 -1.89 11.55 -12.49
C GLU A 335 -3.33 11.08 -12.68
N HIS A 336 -3.85 11.34 -13.87
CA HIS A 336 -5.15 10.86 -14.32
C HIS A 336 -4.97 9.96 -15.54
N TRP A 337 -5.22 8.68 -15.39
CA TRP A 337 -5.09 7.73 -16.49
C TRP A 337 -6.29 7.85 -17.42
N GLN A 338 -6.04 8.17 -18.70
CA GLN A 338 -7.05 8.11 -19.75
C GLN A 338 -7.03 6.72 -20.37
N VAL A 339 -8.21 6.10 -20.56
CA VAL A 339 -8.30 4.77 -21.18
C VAL A 339 -7.75 4.73 -22.61
N SER A 340 -7.83 5.86 -23.33
CA SER A 340 -7.30 6.01 -24.69
C SER A 340 -5.81 6.36 -24.74
N ALA A 341 -5.16 6.62 -23.59
CA ALA A 341 -3.73 6.91 -23.57
C ALA A 341 -2.93 5.62 -23.83
N PRO A 342 -1.86 5.69 -24.65
CA PRO A 342 -0.99 4.54 -24.90
C PRO A 342 -0.51 3.89 -23.59
N GLY A 343 -0.65 2.57 -23.48
CA GLY A 343 -0.21 1.80 -22.31
C GLY A 343 -1.06 1.96 -21.03
N ALA A 344 -2.15 2.73 -21.03
CA ALA A 344 -2.99 2.90 -19.84
C ALA A 344 -3.59 1.57 -19.36
N LEU A 345 -4.11 0.76 -20.30
CA LEU A 345 -4.63 -0.57 -20.02
C LEU A 345 -3.53 -1.53 -19.55
N ALA A 346 -2.32 -1.45 -20.11
CA ALA A 346 -1.18 -2.23 -19.66
C ALA A 346 -0.78 -1.91 -18.21
N ARG A 347 -0.82 -0.63 -17.80
CA ARG A 347 -0.62 -0.24 -16.39
C ARG A 347 -1.73 -0.72 -15.48
N ALA A 348 -2.99 -0.68 -15.94
CA ALA A 348 -4.12 -1.24 -15.21
C ALA A 348 -3.96 -2.76 -14.98
N VAL A 349 -3.53 -3.49 -16.01
CA VAL A 349 -3.19 -4.91 -15.90
C VAL A 349 -2.03 -5.14 -14.92
N ALA A 350 -0.98 -4.32 -14.98
CA ALA A 350 0.15 -4.42 -14.06
C ALA A 350 -0.26 -4.20 -12.60
N ALA A 351 -1.18 -3.25 -12.34
CA ALA A 351 -1.73 -3.02 -11.00
C ALA A 351 -2.50 -4.24 -10.46
N VAL A 352 -3.28 -4.94 -11.32
CA VAL A 352 -3.91 -6.22 -10.96
C VAL A 352 -2.85 -7.31 -10.73
N GLY A 353 -1.81 -7.34 -11.57
CA GLY A 353 -0.68 -8.26 -11.44
C GLY A 353 0.11 -8.12 -10.14
N ALA A 354 0.02 -6.98 -9.45
CA ALA A 354 0.63 -6.78 -8.13
C ALA A 354 0.01 -7.63 -7.01
N PHE A 355 -1.11 -8.33 -7.28
CA PHE A 355 -1.68 -9.34 -6.39
C PHE A 355 -1.07 -10.74 -6.57
N LEU A 356 -0.17 -10.91 -7.55
CA LEU A 356 0.59 -12.13 -7.78
C LEU A 356 2.03 -11.97 -7.28
N SER A 357 2.44 -12.88 -6.40
CA SER A 357 3.85 -13.01 -6.01
C SER A 357 4.65 -13.77 -7.07
N ASP A 358 5.96 -13.57 -7.09
CA ASP A 358 6.88 -14.37 -7.90
C ASP A 358 6.85 -15.85 -7.47
N ALA A 359 6.56 -16.13 -6.19
CA ALA A 359 6.35 -17.50 -5.72
C ALA A 359 5.12 -18.15 -6.37
N ASP A 360 4.02 -17.41 -6.57
CA ASP A 360 2.84 -17.89 -7.29
C ASP A 360 3.16 -18.19 -8.74
N VAL A 361 3.85 -17.27 -9.41
CA VAL A 361 4.25 -17.43 -10.82
C VAL A 361 5.14 -18.64 -10.99
N ARG A 362 6.13 -18.85 -10.10
CA ARG A 362 7.00 -20.04 -10.14
C ARG A 362 6.22 -21.33 -9.89
N ALA A 363 5.30 -21.34 -8.93
CA ALA A 363 4.50 -22.51 -8.61
C ALA A 363 3.56 -22.89 -9.76
N LEU A 364 2.91 -21.90 -10.39
CA LEU A 364 2.09 -22.11 -11.58
C LEU A 364 2.96 -22.56 -12.77
N ALA A 365 4.11 -21.90 -13.01
CA ALA A 365 5.04 -22.25 -14.09
C ALA A 365 5.50 -23.71 -14.00
N ALA A 366 5.83 -24.19 -12.81
CA ALA A 366 6.29 -25.56 -12.60
C ALA A 366 5.22 -26.60 -12.96
N ARG A 367 3.94 -26.23 -12.87
CA ARG A 367 2.79 -27.10 -13.11
C ARG A 367 2.24 -27.02 -14.53
N THR A 368 2.54 -25.95 -15.26
CA THR A 368 2.23 -25.84 -16.70
C THR A 368 3.31 -26.44 -17.61
N ARG A 369 4.44 -26.91 -17.07
CA ARG A 369 5.48 -27.60 -17.86
C ARG A 369 4.90 -28.86 -18.48
N GLY A 370 5.01 -29.00 -19.81
CA GLY A 370 4.52 -30.17 -20.55
C GLY A 370 3.49 -29.88 -21.65
N GLY A 371 3.19 -28.60 -21.96
CA GLY A 371 2.45 -28.28 -23.18
C GLY A 371 3.19 -28.75 -24.43
N THR A 372 2.54 -29.60 -25.24
CA THR A 372 3.18 -30.25 -26.40
C THR A 372 2.83 -29.61 -27.74
N ALA A 373 1.97 -28.58 -27.75
CA ALA A 373 1.60 -27.89 -28.99
C ALA A 373 2.73 -26.92 -29.37
N GLU A 374 3.60 -27.35 -30.29
CA GLU A 374 4.56 -26.48 -30.95
C GLU A 374 3.80 -25.42 -31.75
N VAL A 375 4.08 -24.16 -31.45
CA VAL A 375 3.46 -23.01 -32.11
C VAL A 375 4.38 -22.43 -33.17
N GLU A 376 5.69 -22.45 -32.90
CA GLU A 376 6.71 -21.90 -33.78
C GLU A 376 8.03 -22.63 -33.54
N SER A 377 8.77 -22.89 -34.60
CA SER A 377 10.13 -23.43 -34.53
C SER A 377 11.05 -22.72 -35.53
N GLU A 378 12.32 -22.61 -35.16
CA GLU A 378 13.34 -22.05 -36.03
C GLU A 378 14.62 -22.88 -35.93
N ALA A 379 15.20 -23.17 -37.08
CA ALA A 379 16.51 -23.80 -37.18
C ALA A 379 17.58 -22.73 -37.39
N LEU A 380 18.57 -22.72 -36.49
CA LEU A 380 19.71 -21.84 -36.51
C LEU A 380 20.95 -22.59 -36.97
N ARG A 381 21.77 -21.93 -37.77
CA ARG A 381 23.12 -22.41 -38.09
C ARG A 381 24.08 -21.89 -37.03
N CYS A 382 24.86 -22.77 -36.39
CA CYS A 382 25.81 -22.42 -35.35
C CYS A 382 27.26 -22.61 -35.79
N ASP A 383 28.08 -21.57 -35.58
CA ASP A 383 29.53 -21.71 -35.55
C ASP A 383 29.96 -22.07 -34.13
N ARG A 384 30.87 -23.04 -34.04
CA ARG A 384 31.33 -23.66 -32.80
C ARG A 384 32.81 -23.38 -32.63
N GLN A 385 33.20 -22.83 -31.47
CA GLN A 385 34.60 -22.60 -31.13
C GLN A 385 34.93 -23.28 -29.79
N SER A 386 35.72 -24.35 -29.84
CA SER A 386 36.18 -25.06 -28.64
C SER A 386 37.32 -24.29 -27.95
N ARG A 387 37.23 -24.16 -26.62
CA ARG A 387 38.22 -23.54 -25.73
C ARG A 387 38.39 -24.42 -24.49
N GLY A 388 39.21 -25.47 -24.60
CA GLY A 388 39.38 -26.46 -23.54
C GLY A 388 38.07 -27.21 -23.25
N ALA A 389 37.62 -27.19 -21.99
CA ALA A 389 36.37 -27.83 -21.55
C ALA A 389 35.09 -27.04 -21.91
N ARG A 390 35.24 -25.83 -22.49
CA ARG A 390 34.14 -24.94 -22.88
C ARG A 390 34.03 -24.89 -24.40
N GLU A 391 32.82 -24.82 -24.90
CA GLU A 391 32.51 -24.54 -26.30
C GLU A 391 31.65 -23.29 -26.43
N ASP A 392 32.09 -22.34 -27.26
CA ASP A 392 31.34 -21.14 -27.59
C ASP A 392 30.50 -21.37 -28.85
N LEU A 393 29.22 -21.04 -28.76
CA LEU A 393 28.22 -21.18 -29.83
C LEU A 393 27.77 -19.79 -30.28
N ARG A 394 27.84 -19.53 -31.58
CA ARG A 394 27.21 -18.37 -32.22
C ARG A 394 26.24 -18.88 -33.28
N CYS A 395 24.94 -18.62 -33.10
CA CYS A 395 23.90 -19.20 -33.95
C CYS A 395 23.10 -18.11 -34.68
N TRP A 396 22.93 -18.30 -35.98
CA TRP A 396 22.30 -17.34 -36.90
C TRP A 396 21.07 -17.92 -37.58
N SER A 397 20.12 -17.03 -37.89
CA SER A 397 19.06 -17.25 -38.86
C SER A 397 19.34 -16.37 -40.08
N GLY A 398 19.62 -17.00 -41.23
CA GLY A 398 20.22 -16.32 -42.36
C GLY A 398 21.52 -15.61 -41.96
N THR A 399 21.55 -14.28 -42.05
CA THR A 399 22.68 -13.43 -41.63
C THR A 399 22.50 -12.80 -40.24
N THR A 400 21.36 -13.01 -39.58
CA THR A 400 21.02 -12.37 -38.30
C THR A 400 21.48 -13.23 -37.13
N LEU A 401 22.30 -12.68 -36.24
CA LEU A 401 22.75 -13.37 -35.02
C LEU A 401 21.59 -13.49 -34.02
N ARG A 402 21.09 -14.71 -33.85
CA ARG A 402 19.96 -15.03 -32.98
C ARG A 402 20.41 -15.42 -31.58
N MET A 403 21.49 -16.18 -31.44
CA MET A 403 21.92 -16.69 -30.15
C MET A 403 23.43 -16.70 -29.97
N THR A 404 23.88 -16.39 -28.76
CA THR A 404 25.24 -16.67 -28.28
C THR A 404 25.15 -17.49 -27.00
N ALA A 405 25.87 -18.60 -26.94
CA ALA A 405 25.82 -19.51 -25.80
C ALA A 405 27.18 -20.15 -25.51
N ARG A 406 27.32 -20.70 -24.30
CA ARG A 406 28.50 -21.36 -23.78
C ARG A 406 28.10 -22.73 -23.26
N ARG A 407 28.64 -23.78 -23.87
CA ARG A 407 28.46 -25.15 -23.40
C ARG A 407 29.65 -25.56 -22.54
N THR A 408 29.40 -26.10 -21.35
CA THR A 408 30.42 -26.69 -20.47
C THR A 408 29.85 -27.98 -19.89
N GLY A 409 30.40 -29.13 -20.33
CA GLY A 409 29.84 -30.44 -20.01
C GLY A 409 28.37 -30.56 -20.44
N ASP A 410 27.51 -30.90 -19.48
CA ASP A 410 26.07 -31.12 -19.65
C ASP A 410 25.23 -29.85 -19.46
N ARG A 411 25.86 -28.68 -19.42
CA ARG A 411 25.14 -27.40 -19.30
C ARG A 411 25.40 -26.49 -20.49
N LEU A 412 24.33 -25.87 -20.95
CA LEU A 412 24.33 -24.82 -21.96
C LEU A 412 23.86 -23.51 -21.34
N TRP A 413 24.75 -22.52 -21.28
CA TRP A 413 24.45 -21.19 -20.80
C TRP A 413 24.26 -20.23 -21.99
N VAL A 414 23.04 -19.77 -22.22
CA VAL A 414 22.73 -18.82 -23.29
C VAL A 414 22.93 -17.41 -22.75
N ASP A 415 23.98 -16.75 -23.23
CA ASP A 415 24.31 -15.37 -22.88
C ASP A 415 23.29 -14.39 -23.47
N ARG A 416 22.88 -14.63 -24.71
CA ARG A 416 21.92 -13.80 -25.44
C ARG A 416 21.09 -14.67 -26.38
N LEU A 417 19.78 -14.47 -26.37
CA LEU A 417 18.85 -15.07 -27.32
C LEU A 417 17.87 -14.01 -27.83
N VAL A 418 17.63 -13.98 -29.15
CA VAL A 418 16.59 -13.16 -29.77
C VAL A 418 15.42 -14.04 -30.16
N LEU A 419 14.32 -13.90 -29.45
CA LEU A 419 13.05 -14.56 -29.73
C LEU A 419 12.26 -13.81 -30.83
N PRO A 420 11.22 -14.44 -31.42
CA PRO A 420 10.26 -13.79 -32.31
C PRO A 420 9.74 -12.47 -31.72
N GLY A 421 9.50 -11.48 -32.59
CA GLY A 421 9.20 -10.11 -32.19
C GLY A 421 10.41 -9.28 -31.74
N GLY A 422 11.64 -9.76 -31.96
CA GLY A 422 12.88 -9.00 -31.69
C GLY A 422 13.30 -8.98 -30.22
N MET A 423 12.69 -9.84 -29.41
CA MET A 423 12.83 -9.82 -27.96
C MET A 423 14.11 -10.47 -27.49
N VAL A 424 14.91 -9.76 -26.70
CA VAL A 424 16.20 -10.27 -26.22
C VAL A 424 16.08 -10.84 -24.81
N ARG A 425 16.67 -12.01 -24.60
CA ARG A 425 16.78 -12.72 -23.32
C ARG A 425 18.25 -12.98 -23.01
N TYR A 426 18.60 -12.98 -21.72
CA TYR A 426 19.96 -13.11 -21.24
C TYR A 426 20.03 -14.11 -20.10
N GLY A 427 21.19 -14.75 -19.94
CA GLY A 427 21.51 -15.59 -18.79
C GLY A 427 20.58 -16.78 -18.60
N LEU A 428 20.21 -17.45 -19.70
CA LEU A 428 19.36 -18.63 -19.63
C LEU A 428 20.23 -19.87 -19.45
N ALA A 429 19.82 -20.75 -18.54
CA ALA A 429 20.53 -22.00 -18.28
C ALA A 429 19.70 -23.19 -18.77
N PHE A 430 20.37 -24.13 -19.41
CA PHE A 430 19.78 -25.38 -19.88
C PHE A 430 20.66 -26.57 -19.45
N ALA A 431 20.02 -27.68 -19.11
CA ALA A 431 20.66 -28.94 -18.80
C ALA A 431 20.47 -29.92 -19.96
N ALA A 432 21.50 -30.71 -20.27
CA ALA A 432 21.44 -31.72 -21.33
C ALA A 432 20.48 -32.86 -20.97
N ASP A 433 19.73 -33.31 -21.97
CA ASP A 433 18.82 -34.45 -21.95
C ASP A 433 18.98 -35.18 -23.30
N GLY A 434 19.97 -36.07 -23.38
CA GLY A 434 20.40 -36.65 -24.66
C GLY A 434 20.98 -35.59 -25.61
N ASP A 435 20.42 -35.49 -26.82
CA ASP A 435 20.77 -34.46 -27.82
C ASP A 435 20.04 -33.13 -27.60
N ASP A 436 19.12 -33.09 -26.64
CA ASP A 436 18.36 -31.92 -26.26
C ASP A 436 18.97 -31.19 -25.06
N PHE A 437 18.62 -29.91 -24.92
CA PHE A 437 18.90 -29.08 -23.77
C PHE A 437 17.59 -28.52 -23.23
N VAL A 438 17.23 -28.86 -21.99
CA VAL A 438 15.98 -28.47 -21.35
C VAL A 438 16.21 -27.28 -20.42
N ALA A 439 15.32 -26.29 -20.48
CA ALA A 439 15.43 -25.07 -19.70
C ALA A 439 15.42 -25.35 -18.19
N GLU A 440 16.36 -24.77 -17.46
CA GLU A 440 16.40 -24.81 -16.00
C GLU A 440 15.62 -23.63 -15.42
N GLY A 441 14.75 -23.88 -14.43
CA GLY A 441 13.94 -22.83 -13.82
C GLY A 441 12.76 -22.36 -14.70
N VAL A 442 12.35 -21.10 -14.61
CA VAL A 442 11.23 -20.58 -15.40
C VAL A 442 11.68 -20.41 -16.85
N PRO A 443 11.04 -21.07 -17.83
CA PRO A 443 11.48 -20.98 -19.23
C PRO A 443 11.34 -19.55 -19.75
N ALA A 444 12.23 -19.17 -20.66
CA ALA A 444 12.13 -17.89 -21.35
C ALA A 444 10.85 -17.84 -22.20
N ARG A 445 10.14 -16.72 -22.20
CA ARG A 445 8.88 -16.55 -22.93
C ARG A 445 8.92 -15.39 -23.92
N THR A 446 8.16 -15.52 -25.02
CA THR A 446 7.82 -14.41 -25.91
C THR A 446 6.84 -13.45 -25.24
N GLY A 447 6.54 -12.31 -25.88
CA GLY A 447 5.53 -11.35 -25.38
C GLY A 447 4.14 -11.97 -25.33
N SER A 448 3.82 -12.85 -26.28
CA SER A 448 2.54 -13.56 -26.34
C SER A 448 2.41 -14.67 -25.31
N GLY A 449 3.49 -15.05 -24.62
CA GLY A 449 3.48 -16.05 -23.55
C GLY A 449 4.08 -17.40 -23.92
N PHE A 450 4.41 -17.66 -25.19
CA PHE A 450 4.98 -18.94 -25.64
C PHE A 450 6.34 -19.18 -25.02
N SER A 451 6.56 -20.37 -24.47
CA SER A 451 7.79 -20.72 -23.76
C SER A 451 8.79 -21.44 -24.63
N LEU A 452 10.06 -21.10 -24.44
CA LEU A 452 11.20 -21.87 -24.91
C LEU A 452 11.59 -22.88 -23.83
N GLN A 453 11.23 -24.14 -24.04
CA GLN A 453 11.49 -25.21 -23.07
C GLN A 453 12.69 -26.06 -23.44
N ARG A 454 12.99 -26.17 -24.75
CA ARG A 454 13.98 -27.10 -25.27
C ARG A 454 14.77 -26.50 -26.43
N LEU A 455 16.05 -26.83 -26.48
CA LEU A 455 16.93 -26.60 -27.62
C LEU A 455 17.49 -27.93 -28.09
N HIS A 456 17.32 -28.26 -29.36
CA HIS A 456 17.91 -29.46 -29.96
C HIS A 456 19.21 -29.06 -30.69
N LEU A 457 20.35 -29.64 -30.32
CA LEU A 457 21.63 -29.30 -30.95
C LEU A 457 22.22 -30.53 -31.67
N ALA A 458 22.05 -30.56 -33.00
CA ALA A 458 22.59 -31.59 -33.87
C ALA A 458 23.70 -31.02 -34.77
N GLY A 459 24.96 -31.34 -34.47
CA GLY A 459 26.11 -30.90 -35.27
C GLY A 459 26.26 -29.36 -35.27
N ALA A 460 26.08 -28.73 -36.43
CA ALA A 460 26.12 -27.27 -36.61
C ALA A 460 24.72 -26.63 -36.70
N ARG A 461 23.68 -27.41 -36.42
CA ARG A 461 22.29 -26.95 -36.45
C ARG A 461 21.73 -26.98 -35.04
N LEU A 462 21.14 -25.87 -34.63
CA LEU A 462 20.40 -25.76 -33.38
C LEU A 462 18.95 -25.43 -33.70
N GLU A 463 18.04 -26.24 -33.23
CA GLU A 463 16.61 -26.00 -33.37
C GLU A 463 16.05 -25.61 -32.03
N TRP A 464 15.15 -24.64 -32.04
CA TRP A 464 14.36 -24.30 -30.88
C TRP A 464 12.88 -24.30 -31.26
N SER A 465 12.04 -24.66 -30.30
CA SER A 465 10.59 -24.61 -30.45
C SER A 465 9.96 -23.80 -29.32
N LEU A 466 8.92 -23.08 -29.68
CA LEU A 466 8.05 -22.36 -28.77
C LEU A 466 6.77 -23.15 -28.60
N VAL A 467 6.36 -23.34 -27.36
CA VAL A 467 5.13 -24.05 -27.01
C VAL A 467 4.16 -23.13 -26.28
N ASP A 468 2.87 -23.32 -26.52
CA ASP A 468 1.81 -22.66 -25.75
C ASP A 468 1.45 -23.50 -24.52
N ASP A 469 2.38 -23.55 -23.57
CA ASP A 469 2.20 -24.24 -22.30
C ASP A 469 1.25 -23.49 -21.34
N LEU A 470 0.86 -22.26 -21.65
CA LEU A 470 -0.14 -21.51 -20.87
C LEU A 470 -1.56 -21.64 -21.43
N ALA A 471 -1.77 -22.22 -22.61
CA ALA A 471 -3.10 -22.47 -23.16
C ALA A 471 -4.06 -23.20 -22.19
N PRO A 472 -3.63 -24.26 -21.45
CA PRO A 472 -4.49 -24.92 -20.46
C PRO A 472 -4.91 -23.95 -19.35
N LEU A 473 -3.98 -23.12 -18.89
CA LEU A 473 -4.23 -22.14 -17.84
C LEU A 473 -5.23 -21.06 -18.29
N ALA A 474 -5.07 -20.56 -19.52
CA ALA A 474 -6.01 -19.63 -20.14
C ALA A 474 -7.39 -20.26 -20.33
N ALA A 475 -7.46 -21.56 -20.64
CA ALA A 475 -8.72 -22.30 -20.73
C ALA A 475 -9.39 -22.44 -19.35
N SER A 476 -8.65 -22.79 -18.30
CA SER A 476 -9.18 -22.88 -16.93
C SER A 476 -9.74 -21.54 -16.44
N ILE A 477 -9.03 -20.42 -16.67
CA ILE A 477 -9.52 -19.09 -16.28
C ILE A 477 -10.82 -18.74 -17.04
N ARG A 478 -10.91 -19.06 -18.33
CA ARG A 478 -12.14 -18.86 -19.11
C ARG A 478 -13.28 -19.76 -18.64
N ALA A 479 -13.00 -21.00 -18.26
CA ALA A 479 -13.99 -21.91 -17.69
C ALA A 479 -14.55 -21.36 -16.36
N LEU A 480 -13.70 -20.81 -15.49
CA LEU A 480 -14.13 -20.17 -14.24
C LEU A 480 -15.06 -18.98 -14.47
N ALA A 481 -14.95 -18.26 -15.60
CA ALA A 481 -15.82 -17.12 -15.90
C ALA A 481 -17.29 -17.52 -16.13
N VAL A 482 -17.50 -18.74 -16.62
CA VAL A 482 -18.82 -19.31 -16.95
C VAL A 482 -19.32 -20.33 -15.93
N ASP A 483 -18.45 -20.77 -15.00
CA ASP A 483 -18.83 -21.64 -13.91
C ASP A 483 -19.66 -20.89 -12.85
N ASP A 484 -20.88 -21.35 -12.63
CA ASP A 484 -21.79 -20.84 -11.60
C ASP A 484 -21.63 -21.57 -10.25
N GLY A 485 -20.64 -22.45 -10.13
CA GLY A 485 -20.19 -23.04 -8.87
C GLY A 485 -19.82 -21.96 -7.84
N ARG A 486 -20.16 -22.20 -6.55
CA ARG A 486 -20.06 -21.19 -5.49
C ARG A 486 -18.65 -20.58 -5.37
N ASP A 487 -17.61 -21.40 -5.49
CA ASP A 487 -16.22 -20.96 -5.31
C ASP A 487 -15.71 -20.19 -6.54
N ALA A 488 -15.99 -20.66 -7.76
CA ALA A 488 -15.68 -19.96 -9.01
C ALA A 488 -16.41 -18.60 -9.11
N ALA A 489 -17.70 -18.59 -8.80
CA ALA A 489 -18.52 -17.38 -8.77
C ALA A 489 -18.02 -16.36 -7.74
N ARG A 490 -17.46 -16.83 -6.62
CA ARG A 490 -16.84 -15.98 -5.58
C ARG A 490 -15.51 -15.40 -6.04
N ALA A 491 -14.60 -16.23 -6.57
CA ALA A 491 -13.26 -15.82 -6.97
C ALA A 491 -13.28 -14.74 -8.08
N LEU A 492 -14.21 -14.83 -9.03
CA LEU A 492 -14.43 -13.83 -10.08
C LEU A 492 -15.65 -12.92 -9.81
N SER A 493 -16.07 -12.81 -8.54
CA SER A 493 -17.18 -11.94 -8.16
C SER A 493 -16.83 -10.46 -8.30
N GLN A 494 -17.86 -9.60 -8.22
CA GLN A 494 -17.69 -8.16 -8.09
C GLN A 494 -17.17 -7.74 -6.68
N GLY A 495 -16.90 -8.71 -5.80
CA GLY A 495 -16.30 -8.48 -4.49
C GLY A 495 -14.81 -8.13 -4.57
N VAL A 496 -14.13 -8.26 -3.44
CA VAL A 496 -12.71 -7.90 -3.31
C VAL A 496 -11.83 -8.79 -4.21
N LEU A 497 -10.92 -8.17 -4.96
CA LEU A 497 -9.83 -8.90 -5.61
C LEU A 497 -8.95 -9.55 -4.53
N ASN A 498 -9.08 -10.86 -4.39
CA ASN A 498 -8.42 -11.62 -3.33
C ASN A 498 -7.48 -12.67 -3.93
N ARG A 499 -6.17 -12.47 -3.71
CA ARG A 499 -5.10 -13.38 -4.18
C ARG A 499 -5.38 -14.84 -3.80
N ARG A 500 -5.77 -15.09 -2.55
CA ARG A 500 -5.93 -16.46 -2.03
C ARG A 500 -7.12 -17.15 -2.70
N GLU A 501 -8.25 -16.46 -2.84
CA GLU A 501 -9.43 -17.01 -3.51
C GLU A 501 -9.13 -17.33 -4.98
N LEU A 502 -8.53 -16.38 -5.72
CA LEU A 502 -8.17 -16.60 -7.11
C LEU A 502 -7.19 -17.77 -7.30
N LEU A 503 -6.14 -17.84 -6.49
CA LEU A 503 -5.16 -18.91 -6.60
C LEU A 503 -5.74 -20.26 -6.19
N ALA A 504 -6.49 -20.34 -5.08
CA ALA A 504 -7.10 -21.59 -4.64
C ALA A 504 -8.02 -22.16 -5.72
N THR A 505 -8.94 -21.34 -6.23
CA THR A 505 -9.87 -21.75 -7.30
C THR A 505 -9.13 -22.15 -8.58
N LEU A 506 -8.09 -21.42 -8.98
CA LEU A 506 -7.30 -21.75 -10.16
C LEU A 506 -6.55 -23.08 -10.01
N LEU A 507 -6.00 -23.35 -8.82
CA LEU A 507 -5.30 -24.59 -8.51
C LEU A 507 -6.27 -25.78 -8.45
N GLU A 508 -7.44 -25.62 -7.83
CA GLU A 508 -8.49 -26.65 -7.81
C GLU A 508 -9.00 -26.98 -9.22
N ALA A 509 -9.23 -25.96 -10.06
CA ALA A 509 -9.72 -26.13 -11.44
C ALA A 509 -8.69 -26.77 -12.40
N THR A 510 -7.47 -27.06 -11.94
CA THR A 510 -6.39 -27.66 -12.73
C THR A 510 -5.93 -29.02 -12.19
N ASP A 511 -6.73 -29.68 -11.33
CA ASP A 511 -6.38 -30.93 -10.62
C ASP A 511 -5.10 -30.81 -9.75
N LEU A 512 -4.88 -29.62 -9.15
CA LEU A 512 -3.69 -29.34 -8.33
C LEU A 512 -4.04 -29.24 -6.83
N PRO A 513 -3.19 -29.76 -5.92
CA PRO A 513 -3.45 -29.64 -4.49
C PRO A 513 -3.35 -28.18 -4.03
N ALA A 514 -4.37 -27.77 -3.27
CA ALA A 514 -4.53 -26.44 -2.70
C ALA A 514 -3.58 -26.18 -1.52
N PRO A 515 -3.14 -24.93 -1.30
CA PRO A 515 -2.57 -24.53 -0.01
C PRO A 515 -3.67 -24.58 1.06
N VAL A 516 -3.34 -25.18 2.21
CA VAL A 516 -4.28 -25.43 3.32
C VAL A 516 -4.85 -24.12 3.85
N ALA A 517 -6.18 -24.03 3.89
CA ALA A 517 -6.89 -22.88 4.42
C ALA A 517 -6.74 -22.78 5.95
N ALA A 518 -6.07 -21.73 6.43
CA ALA A 518 -6.23 -21.29 7.80
C ALA A 518 -7.56 -20.50 7.90
N SER A 519 -8.53 -21.13 8.56
CA SER A 519 -9.75 -20.47 9.06
C SER A 519 -9.36 -19.27 9.93
N VAL A 520 -9.72 -18.07 9.51
CA VAL A 520 -9.60 -16.88 10.35
C VAL A 520 -10.81 -16.86 11.27
N ALA A 521 -10.58 -17.18 12.54
CA ALA A 521 -11.59 -17.05 13.58
C ALA A 521 -12.04 -15.57 13.69
N GLN A 522 -13.35 -15.38 13.67
CA GLN A 522 -14.01 -14.10 13.89
C GLN A 522 -13.75 -13.62 15.32
N GLN A 523 -13.25 -12.39 15.47
CA GLN A 523 -13.27 -11.69 16.75
C GLN A 523 -14.44 -10.68 16.75
N PRO A 524 -15.12 -10.52 17.90
CA PRO A 524 -16.19 -9.53 18.03
C PRO A 524 -15.63 -8.12 17.91
N ALA A 525 -16.37 -7.27 17.20
CA ALA A 525 -16.06 -5.86 17.04
C ALA A 525 -16.00 -5.18 18.41
N ASN A 526 -14.90 -4.48 18.70
CA ASN A 526 -14.92 -3.52 19.80
C ASN A 526 -15.81 -2.36 19.39
N ALA A 527 -16.94 -2.24 20.10
CA ALA A 527 -17.83 -1.10 19.97
C ALA A 527 -17.04 0.21 20.19
N PRO A 528 -17.33 1.28 19.44
CA PRO A 528 -16.73 2.57 19.71
C PRO A 528 -17.06 2.98 21.16
N VAL A 529 -16.02 3.23 21.95
CA VAL A 529 -16.15 3.81 23.28
C VAL A 529 -16.90 5.13 23.12
N GLY A 530 -18.02 5.27 23.84
CA GLY A 530 -18.97 6.36 23.67
C GLY A 530 -18.29 7.72 23.69
N ARG A 531 -18.41 8.47 22.59
CA ARG A 531 -18.05 9.89 22.55
C ARG A 531 -18.97 10.61 23.53
N ALA A 532 -18.40 11.38 24.45
CA ALA A 532 -19.18 12.33 25.23
C ALA A 532 -19.77 13.36 24.24
N GLU A 533 -21.10 13.42 24.14
CA GLU A 533 -21.75 14.46 23.36
C GLU A 533 -21.69 15.78 24.14
N PRO A 534 -21.21 16.88 23.52
CA PRO A 534 -21.17 18.17 24.19
C PRO A 534 -22.59 18.69 24.42
N THR A 535 -22.91 19.01 25.66
CA THR A 535 -24.18 19.67 26.03
C THR A 535 -24.13 21.19 25.82
N ALA A 536 -22.94 21.79 25.77
CA ALA A 536 -22.76 23.23 25.64
C ALA A 536 -22.73 23.68 24.17
N PRO A 537 -23.62 24.60 23.74
CA PRO A 537 -23.74 25.02 22.34
C PRO A 537 -22.45 25.57 21.72
N ASP A 538 -21.64 26.29 22.50
CA ASP A 538 -20.38 26.90 22.05
C ASP A 538 -19.25 25.89 21.79
N LEU A 539 -19.37 24.66 22.32
CA LEU A 539 -18.40 23.59 22.10
C LEU A 539 -18.80 22.62 20.99
N VAL A 540 -20.08 22.56 20.62
CA VAL A 540 -20.61 21.65 19.58
C VAL A 540 -19.81 21.77 18.28
N VAL A 541 -19.47 23.00 17.88
CA VAL A 541 -18.70 23.26 16.66
C VAL A 541 -17.30 22.63 16.69
N PHE A 542 -16.61 22.67 17.85
CA PHE A 542 -15.29 22.06 18.02
C PHE A 542 -15.38 20.53 17.97
N PHE A 543 -16.37 19.91 18.61
CA PHE A 543 -16.57 18.47 18.53
C PHE A 543 -16.92 18.01 17.11
N ARG A 544 -17.77 18.76 16.41
CA ARG A 544 -18.13 18.46 15.01
C ARG A 544 -16.93 18.54 14.07
N ARG A 545 -16.12 19.60 14.18
CA ARG A 545 -15.02 19.87 13.23
C ARG A 545 -13.70 19.22 13.63
N CYS A 546 -13.41 19.06 14.92
CA CYS A 546 -12.12 18.58 15.43
C CYS A 546 -12.22 17.28 16.23
N GLY A 547 -13.42 16.90 16.70
CA GLY A 547 -13.63 15.74 17.57
C GLY A 547 -13.29 14.40 16.92
N GLY A 548 -13.32 14.31 15.59
CA GLY A 548 -12.88 13.11 14.86
C GLY A 548 -11.44 12.69 15.17
N CYS A 549 -10.58 13.63 15.56
CA CYS A 549 -9.16 13.37 15.87
C CYS A 549 -8.76 13.72 17.32
N HIS A 550 -9.46 14.66 17.97
CA HIS A 550 -9.03 15.26 19.24
C HIS A 550 -9.88 14.85 20.47
N SER A 551 -10.81 13.90 20.30
CA SER A 551 -11.70 13.43 21.39
C SER A 551 -11.23 12.15 22.09
N ASP A 552 -10.27 11.43 21.50
CA ASP A 552 -9.67 10.23 22.08
C ASP A 552 -8.60 10.60 23.10
N ALA A 553 -8.32 9.69 24.05
CA ALA A 553 -7.32 9.88 25.11
C ALA A 553 -5.87 9.59 24.65
N ASP A 554 -5.63 9.56 23.34
CA ASP A 554 -4.30 9.31 22.78
C ASP A 554 -3.35 10.50 23.06
N ALA A 555 -2.06 10.23 23.28
CA ALA A 555 -1.07 11.26 23.57
C ALA A 555 -0.85 12.23 22.38
N TYR A 556 -1.13 11.75 21.16
CA TYR A 556 -1.02 12.50 19.91
C TYR A 556 -2.15 12.11 18.95
N PRO A 557 -2.84 13.08 18.31
CA PRO A 557 -2.71 14.53 18.51
C PRO A 557 -3.24 14.95 19.90
N PRO A 558 -3.04 16.22 20.34
CA PRO A 558 -3.49 16.63 21.66
C PRO A 558 -4.99 16.41 21.89
N ASP A 559 -5.35 15.82 23.01
CA ASP A 559 -6.69 15.36 23.37
C ASP A 559 -7.59 16.49 23.92
N PHE A 560 -7.53 17.69 23.34
CA PHE A 560 -8.18 18.88 23.92
C PHE A 560 -9.72 18.82 23.97
N LEU A 561 -10.35 17.83 23.31
CA LEU A 561 -11.80 17.57 23.38
C LEU A 561 -12.13 16.32 24.20
N HIS A 562 -11.15 15.69 24.84
CA HIS A 562 -11.37 14.52 25.69
C HIS A 562 -11.73 14.90 27.13
N GLY A 563 -12.76 14.25 27.69
CA GLY A 563 -13.18 14.37 29.09
C GLY A 563 -14.38 15.29 29.33
N ARG A 564 -14.56 15.70 30.60
CA ARG A 564 -15.67 16.57 31.03
C ARG A 564 -15.53 17.98 30.48
N GLU A 565 -16.66 18.70 30.34
CA GLU A 565 -16.71 20.05 29.77
C GLU A 565 -15.70 21.03 30.39
N THR A 566 -15.58 21.06 31.72
CA THR A 566 -14.62 21.95 32.40
C THR A 566 -13.17 21.67 32.00
N ARG A 567 -12.81 20.40 31.81
CA ARG A 567 -11.49 19.98 31.34
C ARG A 567 -11.29 20.39 29.88
N VAL A 568 -12.30 20.20 29.03
CA VAL A 568 -12.26 20.61 27.61
C VAL A 568 -12.02 22.11 27.49
N ARG A 569 -12.73 22.93 28.28
CA ARG A 569 -12.55 24.39 28.30
C ARG A 569 -11.12 24.78 28.71
N SER A 570 -10.61 24.23 29.81
CA SER A 570 -9.23 24.50 30.28
C SER A 570 -8.17 24.09 29.25
N ARG A 571 -8.39 22.99 28.54
CA ARG A 571 -7.49 22.54 27.45
C ARG A 571 -7.58 23.45 26.24
N LEU A 572 -8.78 23.87 25.85
CA LEU A 572 -8.96 24.86 24.79
C LEU A 572 -8.22 26.17 25.13
N ASP A 573 -8.23 26.62 26.38
CA ASP A 573 -7.48 27.80 26.82
C ASP A 573 -5.96 27.60 26.62
N THR A 574 -5.43 26.45 27.04
CA THR A 574 -3.99 26.11 26.90
C THR A 574 -3.57 25.98 25.42
N CYS A 575 -4.46 25.43 24.59
CA CYS A 575 -4.18 25.16 23.18
C CYS A 575 -4.54 26.32 22.26
N ALA A 576 -5.21 27.36 22.77
CA ALA A 576 -5.75 28.47 22.01
C ALA A 576 -4.73 29.13 21.07
N PRO A 577 -3.46 29.40 21.47
CA PRO A 577 -2.50 30.04 20.56
C PRO A 577 -2.24 29.24 19.29
N ARG A 578 -2.08 27.91 19.42
CA ARG A 578 -1.81 27.02 18.28
C ARG A 578 -3.06 26.74 17.46
N ILE A 579 -4.23 26.62 18.09
CA ILE A 579 -5.50 26.45 17.37
C ILE A 579 -5.80 27.71 16.56
N TRP A 580 -5.61 28.90 17.15
CA TRP A 580 -5.79 30.19 16.47
C TRP A 580 -4.98 30.27 15.19
N GLN A 581 -3.65 30.08 15.23
CA GLN A 581 -2.82 30.13 14.02
C GLN A 581 -3.26 29.11 12.95
N ARG A 582 -3.64 27.89 13.36
CA ARG A 582 -4.14 26.87 12.43
C ARG A 582 -5.51 27.23 11.82
N LEU A 583 -6.38 27.93 12.54
CA LEU A 583 -7.65 28.44 11.98
C LEU A 583 -7.40 29.64 11.05
N GLN A 584 -6.45 30.52 11.35
CA GLN A 584 -6.12 31.68 10.51
C GLN A 584 -5.63 31.27 9.12
N ALA A 585 -4.92 30.14 9.00
CA ALA A 585 -4.44 29.61 7.73
C ALA A 585 -5.55 29.35 6.68
N TRP A 586 -6.82 29.18 7.09
CA TRP A 586 -7.95 29.09 6.15
C TRP A 586 -8.20 30.40 5.38
N GLY A 587 -7.84 31.55 5.94
CA GLY A 587 -7.95 32.85 5.27
C GLY A 587 -6.76 33.18 4.35
N GLN A 588 -5.78 32.29 4.25
CA GLN A 588 -4.56 32.50 3.47
C GLN A 588 -4.55 31.60 2.23
N ALA A 589 -3.99 32.12 1.13
CA ALA A 589 -3.70 31.33 -0.06
C ALA A 589 -2.73 30.17 0.28
N PRO A 590 -2.84 28.99 -0.35
CA PRO A 590 -2.01 27.82 -0.02
C PRO A 590 -0.51 28.10 0.05
N SER A 591 0.03 28.90 -0.88
CA SER A 591 1.45 29.26 -0.95
C SER A 591 1.92 30.21 0.17
N ALA A 592 1.00 30.94 0.80
CA ALA A 592 1.31 31.90 1.86
C ALA A 592 1.22 31.30 3.27
N ARG A 593 0.77 30.04 3.39
CA ARG A 593 0.54 29.39 4.68
C ARG A 593 1.85 28.97 5.35
N ALA A 594 2.08 29.47 6.55
CA ALA A 594 3.14 28.94 7.41
C ALA A 594 2.83 27.50 7.87
N LYS A 595 1.55 27.20 8.15
CA LYS A 595 1.07 25.90 8.63
C LYS A 595 -0.19 25.47 7.88
N THR A 596 -0.37 24.17 7.64
CA THR A 596 -1.62 23.61 7.09
C THR A 596 -2.81 23.99 7.98
N PRO A 597 -3.97 24.38 7.43
CA PRO A 597 -5.10 24.78 8.24
C PRO A 597 -5.73 23.59 8.99
N MET A 598 -6.45 23.89 10.07
CA MET A 598 -7.21 22.88 10.84
C MET A 598 -8.72 23.19 10.83
N PRO A 599 -9.62 22.19 10.78
CA PRO A 599 -9.33 20.78 10.50
C PRO A 599 -8.59 20.60 9.15
N PRO A 600 -7.81 19.52 8.98
CA PRO A 600 -6.98 19.33 7.79
C PRO A 600 -7.82 19.35 6.51
N PRO A 601 -7.39 20.00 5.42
CA PRO A 601 -8.18 20.09 4.19
C PRO A 601 -8.70 18.76 3.65
N ALA A 602 -7.92 17.68 3.78
CA ALA A 602 -8.29 16.35 3.32
C ALA A 602 -9.22 15.58 4.28
N SER A 603 -9.49 16.11 5.47
CA SER A 603 -10.41 15.48 6.42
C SER A 603 -11.86 15.68 6.01
N ALA A 604 -12.71 14.69 6.27
CA ALA A 604 -14.15 14.77 5.96
C ALA A 604 -14.84 15.96 6.64
N GLN A 605 -14.28 16.45 7.77
CA GLN A 605 -14.79 17.56 8.54
C GLN A 605 -14.51 18.94 7.91
N SER A 606 -13.69 19.02 6.86
CA SER A 606 -13.27 20.28 6.24
C SER A 606 -14.14 20.76 5.09
N GLY A 607 -15.08 19.94 4.62
CA GLY A 607 -16.02 20.32 3.55
C GLY A 607 -16.73 21.64 3.86
N GLY A 608 -16.56 22.62 2.96
CA GLY A 608 -17.16 23.97 3.08
C GLY A 608 -16.69 24.80 4.29
N PHE A 609 -15.71 24.33 5.07
CA PHE A 609 -15.37 24.96 6.35
C PHE A 609 -14.78 26.36 6.20
N ALA A 610 -13.95 26.60 5.17
CA ALA A 610 -13.33 27.89 4.90
C ALA A 610 -14.35 29.04 4.76
N ALA A 611 -15.52 28.75 4.19
CA ALA A 611 -16.60 29.72 3.96
C ALA A 611 -17.70 29.67 5.04
N SER A 612 -17.52 28.87 6.09
CA SER A 612 -18.57 28.61 7.09
C SER A 612 -18.64 29.69 8.17
N ALA A 613 -19.85 29.95 8.69
CA ALA A 613 -20.05 30.77 9.88
C ALA A 613 -19.38 30.17 11.13
N GLU A 614 -19.20 28.84 11.14
CA GLU A 614 -18.53 28.09 12.20
C GLU A 614 -17.07 28.51 12.38
N LEU A 615 -16.32 28.75 11.29
CA LEU A 615 -14.94 29.25 11.38
C LEU A 615 -14.89 30.62 12.06
N ALA A 616 -15.82 31.51 11.72
CA ALA A 616 -15.92 32.84 12.34
C ALA A 616 -16.31 32.75 13.83
N GLU A 617 -17.20 31.81 14.19
CA GLU A 617 -17.57 31.54 15.58
C GLU A 617 -16.38 31.02 16.40
N MET A 618 -15.66 30.00 15.90
CA MET A 618 -14.49 29.45 16.58
C MET A 618 -13.39 30.51 16.77
N ARG A 619 -13.14 31.35 15.76
CA ARG A 619 -12.20 32.47 15.87
C ARG A 619 -12.63 33.46 16.96
N ARG A 620 -13.90 33.89 16.98
CA ARG A 620 -14.41 34.79 18.05
C ARG A 620 -14.26 34.17 19.43
N PHE A 621 -14.59 32.89 19.57
CA PHE A 621 -14.46 32.14 20.83
C PHE A 621 -13.01 32.11 21.34
N LEU A 622 -12.04 31.82 20.46
CA LEU A 622 -10.63 31.77 20.84
C LEU A 622 -10.05 33.16 21.10
N ALA A 623 -10.41 34.16 20.31
CA ALA A 623 -9.95 35.53 20.49
C ALA A 623 -10.36 36.10 21.86
N ALA A 624 -11.57 35.80 22.34
CA ALA A 624 -12.01 36.20 23.67
C ALA A 624 -11.14 35.57 24.78
N ARG A 625 -10.81 34.28 24.65
CA ARG A 625 -9.97 33.54 25.60
C ARG A 625 -8.53 34.01 25.61
N LEU A 626 -7.96 34.19 24.43
CA LEU A 626 -6.61 34.70 24.24
C LEU A 626 -6.43 36.07 24.89
N ARG A 627 -7.39 36.98 24.73
CA ARG A 627 -7.39 38.28 25.42
C ARG A 627 -7.53 38.15 26.93
N ALA A 628 -8.42 37.28 27.41
CA ALA A 628 -8.57 37.03 28.85
C ALA A 628 -7.30 36.42 29.49
N GLY A 629 -6.54 35.63 28.73
CA GLY A 629 -5.27 35.03 29.15
C GLY A 629 -4.03 35.91 28.94
N GLY A 630 -4.18 37.17 28.52
CA GLY A 630 -3.06 38.10 28.32
C GLY A 630 -2.21 37.84 27.07
N GLN A 631 -2.72 37.06 26.10
CA GLN A 631 -2.06 36.75 24.83
C GLN A 631 -2.93 37.19 23.66
N PRO A 632 -3.09 38.52 23.41
CA PRO A 632 -4.00 39.00 22.38
C PRO A 632 -3.63 38.44 20.99
N PRO A 633 -4.61 38.05 20.15
CA PRO A 633 -4.35 37.36 18.89
C PRO A 633 -3.36 38.06 17.95
N GLU A 634 -3.35 39.40 17.97
CA GLU A 634 -2.50 40.24 17.13
C GLU A 634 -1.00 40.04 17.42
N GLN A 635 -0.64 39.65 18.65
CA GLN A 635 0.74 39.31 19.01
C GLN A 635 1.14 37.91 18.56
N LEU A 636 0.19 36.99 18.43
CA LEU A 636 0.49 35.61 18.05
C LEU A 636 0.89 35.49 16.59
N ASP A 637 0.41 36.39 15.73
CA ASP A 637 0.70 36.37 14.29
C ASP A 637 2.17 36.71 13.97
N THR A 638 2.92 37.28 14.93
CA THR A 638 4.36 37.58 14.78
C THR A 638 5.28 36.51 15.39
N ILE A 639 4.72 35.55 16.13
CA ILE A 639 5.48 34.48 16.79
C ILE A 639 5.51 33.25 15.88
N ALA A 640 6.70 32.69 15.66
CA ALA A 640 6.83 31.44 14.92
C ALA A 640 6.05 30.30 15.60
N TYR A 641 5.38 29.46 14.81
CA TYR A 641 4.51 28.39 15.35
C TYR A 641 5.25 27.46 16.34
N ALA A 642 6.53 27.18 16.08
CA ALA A 642 7.40 26.36 16.93
C ALA A 642 7.59 26.95 18.34
N ASP A 643 7.55 28.28 18.46
CA ASP A 643 7.80 29.03 19.69
C ASP A 643 6.50 29.35 20.45
N LEU A 644 5.33 29.05 19.87
CA LEU A 644 4.06 29.12 20.57
C LEU A 644 3.98 28.10 21.71
N PRO A 645 3.30 28.44 22.83
CA PRO A 645 3.02 27.50 23.92
C PRO A 645 2.49 26.16 23.39
N ALA A 646 3.04 25.06 23.89
CA ALA A 646 2.59 23.74 23.51
C ALA A 646 1.16 23.49 24.00
N CYS A 647 0.34 22.88 23.16
CA CYS A 647 -0.92 22.32 23.60
C CYS A 647 -0.61 21.10 24.47
N ALA A 648 -0.86 21.21 25.77
CA ALA A 648 -0.59 20.12 26.70
C ALA A 648 -1.53 18.94 26.38
N SER A 649 -0.98 17.83 25.87
CA SER A 649 -1.67 16.55 25.87
C SER A 649 -1.59 15.94 27.27
N TYR A 650 -2.60 15.14 27.65
CA TYR A 650 -2.51 14.33 28.86
C TYR A 650 -1.27 13.44 28.79
N ARG A 651 -0.34 13.60 29.74
CA ARG A 651 0.49 12.48 30.17
C ARG A 651 -0.21 11.87 31.37
N PRO A 652 -0.63 10.59 31.32
CA PRO A 652 -1.02 9.88 32.54
C PRO A 652 0.13 9.85 33.55
#